data_AF-A0A1F9XHC7-F1
#
_entry.id   AF-A0A1F9XHC7-F1
#
_cell.length_a   1.000
_cell.length_b   1.000
_cell.length_c   1.000
_cell.angle_alpha   90.00
_cell.angle_beta   90.00
_cell.angle_gamma   90.00
#
_symmetry.space_group_name_H-M   'P 1'
#
loop_
_entity.id
_entity.type
_entity.pdbx_description
1 polymer ?
#
loop_
_entity_poly.entity_id
_entity_poly.type
_entity_poly.pdbx_seq_one_letter_code
_entity_poly.pdbx_strand_id
1 'polypeptide(L)'
;MGCVKNADTRFARATTRRNMKSLKIRLFLFTIFLAPALYADIHTSTSTDQGAVQCAVDAASDGDTVEIPAGTVAWTTRKSNTPCVLVDNKSITIKGAGIGPSGTIIQDNTGTSWGPESPINFRNGTGKSLRVTGIKFDGSGNNNAGKSSIIWASGSWLDFRIDHCVFLNLETAVYLTGFQTGVIDHCTYYLIEEHGYSNPHFIASVFGDGVNAWKRPLTIGTSNAIFMEDNYIEFNQIATNDPIYAVKNGASTVFRHNTTKNGFVEVWGTCTPQAGTTRGMVNNEFYENTIGGESYAMVGISGGTGVVFNNTITGDYSPDRFSLWIYRSPWGCDFYGPCDGTNPLDGNTAFDSTAAGAHTGGNNGAVLECSTKSWANNQWVGYAAWNMTDYSKGFVTANTSTTITVTLSEGYVIRDTGTHTGTANATVLTCSGKSWPSMLYRWPDQGCFYIYNVTDGSIGKITANSANTITASGGLSGGTNNTWNTGDMFQVCLSSPRIGVQKDWDTGDVFKITNGYPCLDQVGRWRDAGPDDNYHPQAFEPYYAWGNTYNGASENLKIRDWHLSYLNGIILEGRDFYNMVKPGYAPYTYPHPLTLQDVVDTSSPIAPAVVRDGTSTVTDVAFTYSTTSLAANWNSGSDPDSGIYGYIIAVGTSAGGTGLVGWTSIGNFTSTRTYAGLVTGATYYFSVKAVNIVGLVSTGAAVSDGQCVITDGTPPFWGGAGSSVRDGAVAGVDISTTISTAQLSANWDAATDAESGISGYKYAIGIAGFGGGYLVNWTTLGNVLTATRGSLTLVVGSTYYFSVKSINGAGLESDLSNSNGVLVISTADATAPNPPANVYDGASTGIDSVSTISSSTLSANWTAGTDAESGITGYRYAIGTTAGATNTAAWATIGNLLTVTRNGLALSAGTTYYFSIKSINGNNLVSATAANSNGQYVVAIDTSDITAPPNIAQVRDGLSSDVDSSTSLTQLSANWDEVIDPESGIARYWYAIGTQQSGAGASDTRGWTDNGQSTSLTATGLTLSQNVTYYISVKAENGVGMQSASTATSNGQVVLPPAPPDTSSPAISGISAQNVAATGATIVWTTDELSDSLVEYGRTVNYDKSTIKDIVLRISHSMALANLLPGSEYHFRVISVDAGGNEAASADYTFTTSAPAQPIPETVHAYPNPAKGAVKFRIANMAGGEVAVYAVSGRLIRKLTDASAAEIEWDGKNAAGEKVGRGIYIYKITSTAGDTVTGKIALTK
;
A
#
# COMPACT_ATOMS: atom_id res chain seq x y z
N MET A 1 62.31 22.42 5.70
CA MET A 1 63.07 23.70 5.87
C MET A 1 62.07 24.84 5.72
N GLY A 2 62.16 25.85 6.60
CA GLY A 2 61.04 26.63 7.12
C GLY A 2 60.27 27.53 6.13
N CYS A 3 58.97 27.66 6.39
CA CYS A 3 58.10 28.66 5.78
C CYS A 3 58.47 30.04 6.34
N VAL A 4 59.13 30.87 5.54
CA VAL A 4 59.59 32.20 5.92
C VAL A 4 58.40 33.16 5.92
N LYS A 5 57.98 33.58 7.11
CA LYS A 5 57.16 34.79 7.30
C LYS A 5 58.04 36.01 7.00
N ASN A 6 57.70 36.76 5.95
CA ASN A 6 58.11 38.16 5.83
C ASN A 6 56.89 39.04 6.05
N ALA A 7 56.90 39.77 7.16
CA ALA A 7 56.10 40.95 7.37
C ALA A 7 57.02 42.17 7.17
N ASP A 8 56.69 43.07 6.24
CA ASP A 8 57.04 44.48 6.42
C ASP A 8 56.19 45.47 5.59
N THR A 9 55.50 46.32 6.34
CA THR A 9 55.23 47.78 6.19
C THR A 9 54.79 48.44 4.85
N ARG A 10 53.51 48.87 4.86
CA ARG A 10 52.87 50.15 4.41
C ARG A 10 53.58 51.04 3.37
N PHE A 11 52.86 51.45 2.31
CA PHE A 11 52.54 52.88 2.00
C PHE A 11 51.59 53.07 0.79
N ALA A 12 50.65 54.02 0.96
CA ALA A 12 50.07 54.95 -0.04
C ALA A 12 48.92 54.57 -1.00
N ARG A 13 47.73 55.09 -0.62
CA ARG A 13 46.85 56.04 -1.36
C ARG A 13 46.18 55.61 -2.69
N ALA A 14 44.87 55.39 -2.56
CA ALA A 14 43.77 56.25 -3.05
C ALA A 14 43.74 56.72 -4.51
N THR A 15 42.69 56.34 -5.26
CA THR A 15 41.97 57.21 -6.22
C THR A 15 40.54 56.69 -6.44
N THR A 16 39.53 57.26 -5.76
CA THR A 16 38.51 58.20 -6.30
C THR A 16 37.44 57.57 -7.22
N ARG A 17 36.18 57.50 -6.74
CA ARG A 17 35.01 58.00 -7.50
C ARG A 17 33.98 58.60 -6.53
N ARG A 18 33.69 59.88 -6.76
CA ARG A 18 32.83 60.78 -5.98
C ARG A 18 31.60 61.11 -6.84
N ASN A 19 30.44 61.26 -6.18
CA ASN A 19 29.27 62.12 -6.52
C ASN A 19 28.35 61.67 -7.68
N MET A 20 27.02 61.86 -7.69
CA MET A 20 26.09 62.64 -6.85
C MET A 20 24.61 62.26 -7.15
N LYS A 21 23.79 62.11 -6.09
CA LYS A 21 22.42 62.63 -5.84
C LYS A 21 21.24 62.51 -6.86
N SER A 22 20.18 61.88 -6.31
CA SER A 22 18.74 62.25 -6.24
C SER A 22 17.75 61.96 -7.39
N LEU A 23 16.76 61.10 -7.11
CA LEU A 23 15.33 61.47 -7.03
C LEU A 23 14.52 60.40 -6.26
N LYS A 24 13.69 60.84 -5.29
CA LYS A 24 12.79 60.00 -4.48
C LYS A 24 11.45 59.80 -5.19
N ILE A 25 10.99 58.56 -5.38
CA ILE A 25 9.57 58.19 -5.36
C ILE A 25 9.43 56.83 -4.65
N ARG A 26 8.52 56.75 -3.68
CA ARG A 26 8.32 55.64 -2.73
C ARG A 26 7.41 54.56 -3.34
N LEU A 27 7.75 53.28 -3.17
CA LEU A 27 6.80 52.26 -2.75
C LEU A 27 7.54 51.09 -2.09
N PHE A 28 7.06 50.68 -0.92
CA PHE A 28 7.55 49.63 -0.02
C PHE A 28 7.90 48.31 -0.75
N LEU A 29 9.03 47.66 -0.42
CA LEU A 29 9.13 46.20 -0.21
C LEU A 29 10.53 45.81 0.34
N PHE A 30 10.51 45.02 1.43
CA PHE A 30 11.51 44.13 2.02
C PHE A 30 13.01 44.26 1.63
N THR A 31 13.84 44.70 2.59
CA THR A 31 15.29 44.48 2.65
C THR A 31 15.62 43.04 3.06
N ILE A 32 16.14 42.24 2.12
CA ILE A 32 16.98 41.07 2.43
C ILE A 32 18.42 41.56 2.55
N PHE A 33 19.07 41.23 3.67
CA PHE A 33 20.51 41.37 3.86
C PHE A 33 21.25 40.49 2.83
N LEU A 34 21.83 41.10 1.80
CA LEU A 34 22.93 40.51 1.05
C LEU A 34 24.21 40.70 1.87
N ALA A 35 24.60 39.65 2.63
CA ALA A 35 26.00 39.43 2.91
C ALA A 35 26.69 39.05 1.58
N PRO A 36 27.92 39.51 1.30
CA PRO A 36 28.64 39.06 0.12
C PRO A 36 28.90 37.55 0.28
N ALA A 37 28.37 36.75 -0.66
CA ALA A 37 28.88 35.40 -0.89
C ALA A 37 30.38 35.51 -1.18
N LEU A 38 31.20 34.85 -0.37
CA LEU A 38 32.61 34.60 -0.67
C LEU A 38 32.64 33.78 -1.98
N TYR A 39 33.36 34.28 -2.98
CA TYR A 39 33.71 33.47 -4.15
C TYR A 39 34.70 32.37 -3.70
N ALA A 40 34.44 31.12 -4.08
CA ALA A 40 35.40 30.03 -3.95
C ALA A 40 36.59 30.28 -4.90
N ASP A 41 37.81 30.25 -4.37
CA ASP A 41 39.05 30.46 -5.10
C ASP A 41 39.72 29.12 -5.48
N ILE A 42 40.63 29.15 -6.46
CA ILE A 42 41.41 27.98 -6.88
C ILE A 42 42.88 28.17 -6.50
N HIS A 43 43.38 27.30 -5.63
CA HIS A 43 44.76 27.27 -5.18
C HIS A 43 45.50 26.12 -5.86
N THR A 44 46.19 26.40 -6.96
CA THR A 44 47.00 25.39 -7.65
C THR A 44 48.32 25.16 -6.91
N SER A 45 48.58 23.93 -6.49
CA SER A 45 49.86 23.52 -5.91
C SER A 45 50.99 23.67 -6.93
N THR A 46 52.16 24.15 -6.48
CA THR A 46 53.32 24.38 -7.36
C THR A 46 53.95 23.10 -7.89
N SER A 47 53.73 21.97 -7.21
CA SER A 47 54.15 20.62 -7.64
C SER A 47 53.23 19.57 -7.01
N THR A 48 53.42 18.30 -7.39
CA THR A 48 52.73 17.15 -6.76
C THR A 48 53.27 16.82 -5.36
N ASP A 49 54.37 17.46 -4.93
CA ASP A 49 55.01 17.17 -3.65
C ASP A 49 54.07 17.48 -2.47
N GLN A 50 54.04 16.57 -1.50
CA GLN A 50 53.14 16.62 -0.34
C GLN A 50 53.23 17.96 0.42
N GLY A 51 54.42 18.57 0.50
CA GLY A 51 54.62 19.88 1.13
C GLY A 51 54.10 21.07 0.30
N ALA A 52 54.15 21.00 -1.03
CA ALA A 52 53.60 22.03 -1.92
C ALA A 52 52.07 22.02 -1.85
N VAL A 53 51.47 20.81 -1.83
CA VAL A 53 50.02 20.64 -1.65
C VAL A 53 49.58 21.15 -0.29
N GLN A 54 50.34 20.89 0.78
CA GLN A 54 50.03 21.46 2.10
C GLN A 54 50.05 22.99 2.10
N CYS A 55 51.01 23.63 1.43
CA CYS A 55 51.04 25.10 1.32
C CYS A 55 49.78 25.65 0.64
N ALA A 56 49.28 24.97 -0.41
CA ALA A 56 48.03 25.35 -1.07
C ALA A 56 46.81 25.13 -0.16
N VAL A 57 46.77 24.01 0.57
CA VAL A 57 45.74 23.75 1.60
C VAL A 57 45.75 24.79 2.71
N ASP A 58 46.93 25.23 3.17
CA ASP A 58 47.07 26.25 4.20
C ASP A 58 46.50 27.60 3.73
N ALA A 59 46.70 27.93 2.44
CA ALA A 59 46.21 29.16 1.81
C ALA A 59 44.69 29.14 1.51
N ALA A 60 44.12 27.96 1.28
CA ALA A 60 42.71 27.78 0.95
C ALA A 60 41.77 28.11 2.13
N SER A 61 40.60 28.67 1.82
CA SER A 61 39.48 28.97 2.73
C SER A 61 38.28 28.06 2.48
N ASP A 62 37.27 28.10 3.36
CA ASP A 62 36.03 27.33 3.16
C ASP A 62 35.38 27.68 1.80
N GLY A 63 35.09 26.65 1.00
CA GLY A 63 34.56 26.73 -0.36
C GLY A 63 35.62 26.54 -1.46
N ASP A 64 36.90 26.73 -1.16
CA ASP A 64 37.97 26.75 -2.17
C ASP A 64 38.33 25.36 -2.71
N THR A 65 38.98 25.35 -3.88
CA THR A 65 39.55 24.15 -4.50
C THR A 65 41.08 24.21 -4.49
N VAL A 66 41.71 23.13 -4.04
CA VAL A 66 43.16 22.90 -4.15
C VAL A 66 43.43 21.97 -5.32
N GLU A 67 44.06 22.47 -6.38
CA GLU A 67 44.41 21.68 -7.57
C GLU A 67 45.84 21.14 -7.46
N ILE A 68 45.98 19.82 -7.58
CA ILE A 68 47.26 19.12 -7.64
C ILE A 68 47.61 18.90 -9.11
N PRO A 69 48.79 19.35 -9.58
CA PRO A 69 49.19 19.16 -10.98
C PRO A 69 49.39 17.68 -11.33
N ALA A 70 49.53 17.38 -12.62
CA ALA A 70 49.89 16.05 -13.08
C ALA A 70 51.31 15.66 -12.63
N GLY A 71 51.52 14.38 -12.33
CA GLY A 71 52.81 13.84 -11.92
C GLY A 71 52.69 12.64 -10.98
N THR A 72 53.76 11.86 -10.89
CA THR A 72 53.87 10.70 -10.01
C THR A 72 54.82 11.01 -8.85
N VAL A 73 54.36 10.82 -7.61
CA VAL A 73 55.17 11.09 -6.42
C VAL A 73 54.78 10.22 -5.25
N ALA A 74 55.76 9.85 -4.44
CA ALA A 74 55.57 9.10 -3.20
C ALA A 74 55.16 10.03 -2.05
N TRP A 75 54.04 9.73 -1.39
CA TRP A 75 53.59 10.44 -0.19
C TRP A 75 53.79 9.58 1.07
N THR A 76 54.05 10.24 2.19
CA THR A 76 54.36 9.59 3.48
C THR A 76 53.33 9.92 4.57
N THR A 77 53.38 9.21 5.70
CA THR A 77 52.50 9.46 6.85
C THR A 77 52.97 10.60 7.75
N ARG A 78 52.07 11.10 8.59
CA ARG A 78 52.42 11.99 9.71
C ARG A 78 53.09 11.22 10.85
N LYS A 79 54.40 10.97 10.76
CA LYS A 79 55.24 10.70 11.95
C LYS A 79 55.78 12.02 12.48
N SER A 80 55.60 12.29 13.77
CA SER A 80 56.25 13.35 14.58
C SER A 80 57.23 14.26 13.80
N ASN A 81 56.69 15.32 13.16
CA ASN A 81 57.36 16.38 12.36
C ASN A 81 57.65 16.11 10.86
N THR A 82 57.03 15.13 10.21
CA THR A 82 57.05 14.91 8.75
C THR A 82 55.80 15.52 8.06
N PRO A 83 55.91 16.08 6.82
CA PRO A 83 54.77 16.68 6.11
C PRO A 83 53.69 15.65 5.72
N CYS A 84 52.43 15.97 6.01
CA CYS A 84 51.22 15.32 5.46
C CYS A 84 50.29 16.37 4.86
N VAL A 85 49.31 15.98 4.02
CA VAL A 85 48.24 16.90 3.60
C VAL A 85 47.14 16.86 4.65
N LEU A 86 47.19 17.82 5.57
CA LEU A 86 46.25 18.02 6.67
C LEU A 86 45.25 19.12 6.31
N VAL A 87 43.98 18.72 6.22
CA VAL A 87 42.81 19.61 6.13
C VAL A 87 42.16 19.66 7.50
N ASP A 88 42.41 20.73 8.25
CA ASP A 88 41.90 20.90 9.61
C ASP A 88 40.84 21.99 9.65
N ASN A 89 39.60 21.62 10.01
CA ASN A 89 38.45 22.52 10.13
C ASN A 89 38.25 23.41 8.88
N LYS A 90 38.34 22.83 7.68
CA LYS A 90 38.12 23.52 6.39
C LYS A 90 37.20 22.71 5.49
N SER A 91 36.31 23.39 4.78
CA SER A 91 35.46 22.82 3.73
C SER A 91 36.07 23.09 2.38
N ILE A 92 36.90 22.18 1.87
CA ILE A 92 37.62 22.40 0.60
C ILE A 92 37.52 21.17 -0.30
N THR A 93 37.75 21.40 -1.61
CA THR A 93 37.92 20.34 -2.59
C THR A 93 39.40 20.11 -2.86
N ILE A 94 39.89 18.87 -2.74
CA ILE A 94 41.20 18.45 -3.21
C ILE A 94 41.01 17.75 -4.57
N LYS A 95 41.59 18.32 -5.63
CA LYS A 95 41.39 17.87 -7.01
C LYS A 95 42.71 17.55 -7.70
N GLY A 96 42.83 16.35 -8.25
CA GLY A 96 43.95 15.98 -9.14
C GLY A 96 43.71 16.38 -10.59
N ALA A 97 44.77 16.32 -11.40
CA ALA A 97 44.75 16.54 -12.84
C ALA A 97 44.17 15.36 -13.65
N GLY A 98 43.58 14.37 -12.98
CA GLY A 98 42.96 13.18 -13.58
C GLY A 98 43.60 11.86 -13.12
N ILE A 99 42.92 10.76 -13.44
CA ILE A 99 43.27 9.39 -12.99
C ILE A 99 44.10 8.58 -14.00
N GLY A 100 44.32 9.11 -15.20
CA GLY A 100 45.08 8.44 -16.25
C GLY A 100 46.59 8.42 -16.00
N PRO A 101 47.38 7.72 -16.84
CA PRO A 101 48.85 7.65 -16.72
C PRO A 101 49.57 9.02 -16.75
N SER A 102 48.94 10.03 -17.34
CA SER A 102 49.41 11.43 -17.40
C SER A 102 48.71 12.34 -16.38
N GLY A 103 47.99 11.77 -15.41
CA GLY A 103 47.26 12.49 -14.38
C GLY A 103 48.05 12.67 -13.08
N THR A 104 47.35 12.88 -11.97
CA THR A 104 47.96 12.95 -10.63
C THR A 104 48.01 11.55 -10.04
N ILE A 105 49.22 11.02 -9.83
CA ILE A 105 49.46 9.69 -9.27
C ILE A 105 50.20 9.83 -7.93
N ILE A 106 49.51 9.49 -6.84
CA ILE A 106 50.09 9.48 -5.50
C ILE A 106 50.47 8.05 -5.15
N GLN A 107 51.77 7.79 -5.08
CA GLN A 107 52.30 6.51 -4.63
C GLN A 107 52.30 6.44 -3.11
N ASP A 108 51.73 5.39 -2.55
CA ASP A 108 51.70 5.20 -1.11
C ASP A 108 53.07 4.69 -0.61
N ASN A 109 53.78 5.53 0.15
CA ASN A 109 55.03 5.20 0.81
C ASN A 109 54.91 5.30 2.34
N THR A 110 53.78 4.86 2.87
CA THR A 110 53.46 4.85 4.30
C THR A 110 54.05 3.65 5.05
N GLY A 111 54.19 3.78 6.38
CA GLY A 111 54.74 2.74 7.26
C GLY A 111 53.70 1.72 7.75
N THR A 112 54.10 0.77 8.59
CA THR A 112 53.28 -0.38 9.03
C THR A 112 52.25 -0.09 10.14
N SER A 113 51.96 1.17 10.47
CA SER A 113 51.12 1.53 11.62
C SER A 113 49.63 1.57 11.26
N TRP A 114 48.81 0.77 11.95
CA TRP A 114 47.36 0.92 11.95
C TRP A 114 46.96 2.16 12.77
N GLY A 115 46.29 3.14 12.16
CA GLY A 115 45.86 4.36 12.88
C GLY A 115 45.75 5.63 12.02
N PRO A 116 45.59 6.82 12.64
CA PRO A 116 45.25 8.11 11.98
C PRO A 116 46.42 8.75 11.22
N GLU A 117 47.24 7.93 10.57
CA GLU A 117 48.51 8.29 9.97
C GLU A 117 48.42 8.36 8.44
N SER A 118 47.30 8.81 7.86
CA SER A 118 47.13 8.84 6.39
C SER A 118 47.85 10.00 5.69
N PRO A 119 48.25 9.81 4.42
CA PRO A 119 48.81 10.87 3.58
C PRO A 119 47.89 12.07 3.38
N ILE A 120 46.57 11.82 3.23
CA ILE A 120 45.51 12.84 3.27
C ILE A 120 44.71 12.68 4.56
N ASN A 121 44.63 13.75 5.34
CA ASN A 121 44.04 13.72 6.67
C ASN A 121 43.05 14.87 6.89
N PHE A 122 41.78 14.54 7.14
CA PHE A 122 40.71 15.48 7.42
C PHE A 122 40.33 15.44 8.92
N ARG A 123 40.43 16.60 9.61
CA ARG A 123 40.14 16.74 11.05
C ARG A 123 39.17 17.88 11.35
N ASN A 124 38.45 17.73 12.46
CA ASN A 124 37.66 18.80 13.10
C ASN A 124 36.60 19.48 12.19
N GLY A 125 36.09 18.79 11.17
CA GLY A 125 35.11 19.35 10.23
C GLY A 125 33.66 19.23 10.66
N THR A 126 33.35 19.46 11.94
CA THR A 126 31.98 19.33 12.45
C THR A 126 31.02 20.22 11.67
N GLY A 127 30.06 19.61 10.96
CA GLY A 127 29.06 20.31 10.14
C GLY A 127 29.58 20.83 8.79
N LYS A 128 30.80 20.46 8.40
CA LYS A 128 31.46 20.90 7.16
C LYS A 128 31.45 19.78 6.12
N SER A 129 31.46 20.18 4.85
CA SER A 129 31.65 19.29 3.70
C SER A 129 33.13 19.21 3.30
N LEU A 130 33.52 18.17 2.59
CA LEU A 130 34.84 18.04 1.96
C LEU A 130 34.68 17.28 0.66
N ARG A 131 35.65 17.44 -0.25
CA ARG A 131 35.67 16.64 -1.46
C ARG A 131 37.07 16.23 -1.90
N VAL A 132 37.23 14.98 -2.36
CA VAL A 132 38.46 14.48 -3.00
C VAL A 132 38.11 13.89 -4.36
N THR A 133 38.75 14.39 -5.42
CA THR A 133 38.41 13.95 -6.79
C THR A 133 39.60 13.91 -7.76
N GLY A 134 39.52 13.03 -8.76
CA GLY A 134 40.43 13.04 -9.92
C GLY A 134 41.87 12.62 -9.63
N ILE A 135 42.10 11.75 -8.66
CA ILE A 135 43.44 11.30 -8.23
C ILE A 135 43.55 9.78 -8.35
N LYS A 136 44.68 9.28 -8.87
CA LYS A 136 45.07 7.87 -8.76
C LYS A 136 45.96 7.69 -7.54
N PHE A 137 45.56 6.81 -6.62
CA PHE A 137 46.34 6.35 -5.50
C PHE A 137 46.90 4.96 -5.81
N ASP A 138 48.22 4.80 -5.73
CA ASP A 138 48.93 3.62 -6.22
C ASP A 138 49.83 3.02 -5.12
N GLY A 139 49.49 1.83 -4.63
CA GLY A 139 50.28 1.08 -3.67
C GLY A 139 51.25 0.07 -4.30
N SER A 140 51.32 0.00 -5.62
CA SER A 140 52.17 -0.96 -6.32
C SER A 140 53.65 -0.76 -5.96
N GLY A 141 54.33 -1.84 -5.57
CA GLY A 141 55.74 -1.80 -5.16
C GLY A 141 56.00 -1.48 -3.67
N ASN A 142 54.97 -1.28 -2.85
CA ASN A 142 55.08 -1.19 -1.39
C ASN A 142 54.16 -2.22 -0.71
N ASN A 143 54.73 -3.21 -0.03
CA ASN A 143 53.94 -4.25 0.64
C ASN A 143 53.12 -3.69 1.83
N ASN A 144 53.42 -2.48 2.32
CA ASN A 144 52.69 -1.85 3.43
C ASN A 144 51.71 -0.77 2.97
N ALA A 145 51.51 -0.60 1.67
CA ALA A 145 50.61 0.40 1.13
C ALA A 145 49.18 0.16 1.63
N GLY A 146 48.54 1.22 2.13
CA GLY A 146 47.19 1.20 2.66
C GLY A 146 47.07 0.75 4.12
N LYS A 147 48.14 0.30 4.80
CA LYS A 147 48.05 -0.09 6.23
C LYS A 147 47.63 1.05 7.16
N SER A 148 47.99 2.28 6.81
CA SER A 148 47.57 3.49 7.51
C SER A 148 46.36 4.19 6.87
N SER A 149 45.70 3.56 5.87
CA SER A 149 44.74 4.16 4.92
C SER A 149 45.26 5.36 4.12
N ILE A 150 44.83 5.52 2.86
CA ILE A 150 45.31 6.63 2.02
C ILE A 150 44.60 7.96 2.34
N ILE A 151 43.29 7.88 2.63
CA ILE A 151 42.45 9.00 3.05
C ILE A 151 41.85 8.68 4.42
N TRP A 152 42.04 9.58 5.38
CA TRP A 152 41.42 9.47 6.70
C TRP A 152 40.61 10.71 7.04
N ALA A 153 39.37 10.52 7.47
CA ALA A 153 38.49 11.58 7.95
C ALA A 153 37.94 11.26 9.34
N SER A 154 38.05 12.25 10.24
CA SER A 154 37.53 12.15 11.61
C SER A 154 36.67 13.34 12.00
N GLY A 155 35.69 13.10 12.86
CA GLY A 155 34.79 14.12 13.40
C GLY A 155 33.36 13.93 12.89
N SER A 156 32.70 15.02 12.50
CA SER A 156 31.33 14.96 11.97
C SER A 156 31.21 15.73 10.66
N TRP A 157 31.75 15.18 9.58
CA TRP A 157 31.63 15.79 8.26
C TRP A 157 30.23 15.50 7.70
N LEU A 158 29.54 16.57 7.35
CA LEU A 158 28.23 16.49 6.71
C LEU A 158 28.45 16.75 5.23
N ASP A 159 27.88 15.91 4.39
CA ASP A 159 27.99 16.02 2.94
C ASP A 159 29.42 15.90 2.39
N PHE A 160 30.22 14.94 2.88
CA PHE A 160 31.51 14.64 2.24
C PHE A 160 31.31 13.93 0.89
N ARG A 161 32.27 14.11 -0.02
CA ARG A 161 32.29 13.37 -1.29
C ARG A 161 33.69 12.87 -1.65
N ILE A 162 33.82 11.62 -2.05
CA ILE A 162 35.05 11.08 -2.65
C ILE A 162 34.66 10.47 -3.98
N ASP A 163 35.13 11.05 -5.08
CA ASP A 163 34.65 10.69 -6.40
C ASP A 163 35.73 10.63 -7.47
N HIS A 164 35.48 9.91 -8.56
CA HIS A 164 36.38 9.86 -9.73
C HIS A 164 37.85 9.59 -9.38
N CYS A 165 38.09 8.74 -8.38
CA CYS A 165 39.43 8.33 -7.94
C CYS A 165 39.70 6.88 -8.31
N VAL A 166 40.97 6.54 -8.51
CA VAL A 166 41.42 5.16 -8.71
C VAL A 166 42.28 4.74 -7.54
N PHE A 167 41.94 3.62 -6.91
CA PHE A 167 42.69 3.03 -5.80
C PHE A 167 43.26 1.70 -6.26
N LEU A 168 44.58 1.63 -6.39
CA LEU A 168 45.28 0.47 -6.93
C LEU A 168 46.19 -0.13 -5.85
N ASN A 169 46.04 -1.41 -5.54
CA ASN A 169 46.97 -2.18 -4.71
C ASN A 169 47.17 -1.58 -3.29
N LEU A 170 46.06 -1.22 -2.63
CA LEU A 170 46.05 -0.64 -1.26
C LEU A 170 45.33 -1.58 -0.28
N GLU A 171 45.91 -1.79 0.91
CA GLU A 171 45.26 -2.58 1.99
C GLU A 171 44.05 -1.85 2.60
N THR A 172 44.08 -0.51 2.72
CA THR A 172 42.90 0.30 3.06
C THR A 172 42.90 1.59 2.25
N ALA A 173 41.83 1.86 1.50
CA ALA A 173 41.73 3.12 0.77
C ALA A 173 41.22 4.26 1.65
N VAL A 174 40.01 4.15 2.19
CA VAL A 174 39.37 5.22 2.97
C VAL A 174 39.13 4.79 4.42
N TYR A 175 39.38 5.66 5.38
CA TYR A 175 39.11 5.40 6.79
C TYR A 175 38.30 6.55 7.40
N LEU A 176 37.07 6.24 7.82
CA LEU A 176 36.09 7.21 8.30
C LEU A 176 35.79 6.95 9.78
N THR A 177 35.85 7.99 10.62
CA THR A 177 35.54 7.89 12.06
C THR A 177 34.61 8.99 12.53
N GLY A 178 33.62 8.66 13.35
CA GLY A 178 32.63 9.61 13.91
C GLY A 178 31.32 9.64 13.13
N PHE A 179 30.55 10.73 13.27
CA PHE A 179 29.23 10.85 12.63
C PHE A 179 29.37 11.45 11.23
N GLN A 180 29.54 10.58 10.24
CA GLN A 180 29.78 10.96 8.85
C GLN A 180 28.52 10.76 8.00
N THR A 181 28.23 11.72 7.11
CA THR A 181 27.21 11.59 6.06
C THR A 181 27.78 12.10 4.75
N GLY A 182 27.48 11.44 3.64
CA GLY A 182 28.12 11.76 2.36
C GLY A 182 28.15 10.56 1.43
N VAL A 183 28.87 10.69 0.32
CA VAL A 183 28.91 9.68 -0.75
C VAL A 183 30.33 9.41 -1.23
N ILE A 184 30.61 8.13 -1.52
CA ILE A 184 31.77 7.68 -2.28
C ILE A 184 31.23 7.13 -3.60
N ASP A 185 31.51 7.81 -4.70
CA ASP A 185 30.92 7.51 -6.00
C ASP A 185 31.91 7.50 -7.16
N HIS A 186 31.60 6.79 -8.25
CA HIS A 186 32.41 6.77 -9.47
C HIS A 186 33.91 6.46 -9.25
N CYS A 187 34.24 5.76 -8.17
CA CYS A 187 35.61 5.36 -7.87
C CYS A 187 35.87 3.94 -8.38
N THR A 188 37.13 3.67 -8.72
CA THR A 188 37.58 2.37 -9.18
C THR A 188 38.59 1.78 -8.21
N TYR A 189 38.36 0.56 -7.75
CA TYR A 189 39.20 -0.16 -6.81
C TYR A 189 39.73 -1.44 -7.45
N TYR A 190 41.06 -1.57 -7.49
CA TYR A 190 41.74 -2.72 -8.07
C TYR A 190 42.76 -3.30 -7.09
N LEU A 191 42.70 -4.61 -6.88
CA LEU A 191 43.77 -5.40 -6.30
C LEU A 191 44.31 -6.38 -7.36
N ILE A 192 45.53 -6.14 -7.85
CA ILE A 192 46.14 -6.83 -8.99
C ILE A 192 47.36 -7.68 -8.59
N GLU A 193 48.09 -7.31 -7.52
CA GLU A 193 49.26 -8.05 -7.03
C GLU A 193 49.06 -8.61 -5.61
N GLU A 194 49.62 -9.80 -5.32
CA GLU A 194 49.63 -10.40 -3.98
C GLU A 194 50.63 -9.64 -3.09
N HIS A 195 50.13 -8.74 -2.24
CA HIS A 195 50.93 -8.21 -1.14
C HIS A 195 51.05 -9.31 -0.09
N GLY A 196 52.26 -9.85 0.13
CA GLY A 196 52.49 -11.04 0.96
C GLY A 196 52.14 -10.88 2.46
N TYR A 197 50.85 -10.79 2.80
CA TYR A 197 50.35 -10.56 4.15
C TYR A 197 49.12 -11.41 4.50
N SER A 198 48.90 -11.51 5.81
CA SER A 198 47.92 -12.32 6.54
C SER A 198 46.70 -11.52 7.01
N ASN A 199 46.39 -10.37 6.42
CA ASN A 199 45.39 -9.39 6.90
C ASN A 199 44.41 -8.94 5.79
N PRO A 200 43.17 -8.55 6.16
CA PRO A 200 42.11 -8.17 5.21
C PRO A 200 42.30 -6.82 4.50
N HIS A 201 41.85 -6.76 3.23
CA HIS A 201 41.88 -5.56 2.39
C HIS A 201 40.52 -4.82 2.37
N PHE A 202 40.50 -3.52 2.66
CA PHE A 202 39.31 -2.70 2.80
C PHE A 202 39.25 -1.55 1.79
N ILE A 203 38.13 -1.38 1.10
CA ILE A 203 37.82 -0.18 0.31
C ILE A 203 37.58 1.00 1.25
N ALA A 204 36.71 0.79 2.23
CA ALA A 204 36.57 1.71 3.33
C ALA A 204 36.37 1.00 4.66
N SER A 205 37.01 1.55 5.68
CA SER A 205 36.79 1.18 7.08
C SER A 205 36.00 2.30 7.75
N VAL A 206 34.79 1.99 8.21
CA VAL A 206 33.82 2.97 8.72
C VAL A 206 33.51 2.71 10.18
N PHE A 207 33.85 3.67 11.02
CA PHE A 207 33.59 3.66 12.45
C PHE A 207 32.65 4.81 12.78
N GLY A 208 31.48 4.51 13.33
CA GLY A 208 30.54 5.54 13.77
C GLY A 208 31.03 6.31 15.00
N ASP A 209 30.13 7.12 15.56
CA ASP A 209 30.34 7.90 16.78
C ASP A 209 30.07 7.11 18.08
N GLY A 210 30.16 5.78 18.02
CA GLY A 210 30.07 4.86 19.15
C GLY A 210 28.68 4.80 19.78
N VAL A 211 28.60 4.88 21.10
CA VAL A 211 27.35 4.80 21.86
C VAL A 211 26.36 5.91 21.46
N ASN A 212 26.84 7.06 20.99
CA ASN A 212 25.98 8.16 20.57
C ASN A 212 25.12 7.81 19.35
N ALA A 213 25.60 6.92 18.48
CA ALA A 213 24.82 6.45 17.33
C ALA A 213 23.51 5.78 17.74
N TRP A 214 23.55 4.99 18.81
CA TRP A 214 22.42 4.23 19.34
C TRP A 214 21.40 5.10 20.09
N LYS A 215 21.74 6.37 20.37
CA LYS A 215 20.82 7.37 20.92
C LYS A 215 20.03 8.11 19.84
N ARG A 216 20.46 8.05 18.57
CA ARG A 216 19.77 8.69 17.44
C ARG A 216 18.59 7.82 16.98
N PRO A 217 17.53 8.41 16.37
CA PRO A 217 16.46 7.64 15.73
C PRO A 217 17.00 6.71 14.62
N LEU A 218 16.25 5.66 14.27
CA LEU A 218 16.60 4.80 13.14
C LEU A 218 16.31 5.56 11.85
N THR A 219 17.29 5.63 10.95
CA THR A 219 17.25 6.53 9.78
C THR A 219 17.50 5.83 8.45
N ILE A 220 17.10 4.56 8.32
CA ILE A 220 17.16 3.85 7.03
C ILE A 220 16.29 4.57 5.98
N GLY A 221 16.72 4.60 4.73
CA GLY A 221 16.05 5.31 3.64
C GLY A 221 16.21 6.84 3.69
N THR A 222 17.20 7.36 4.41
CA THR A 222 17.46 8.81 4.54
C THR A 222 18.89 9.18 4.19
N SER A 223 19.20 10.48 4.11
CA SER A 223 20.56 10.99 3.88
C SER A 223 21.53 10.76 5.04
N ASN A 224 21.06 10.26 6.20
CA ASN A 224 21.86 10.10 7.42
C ASN A 224 22.69 8.81 7.41
N ALA A 225 23.41 8.58 6.32
CA ALA A 225 24.28 7.44 6.14
C ALA A 225 25.48 7.80 5.26
N ILE A 226 26.45 6.90 5.22
CA ILE A 226 27.52 6.94 4.25
C ILE A 226 27.09 6.11 3.04
N PHE A 227 26.98 6.75 1.89
CA PHE A 227 26.63 6.12 0.63
C PHE A 227 27.87 5.66 -0.11
N MET A 228 27.81 4.46 -0.67
CA MET A 228 28.71 3.96 -1.70
C MET A 228 27.88 3.60 -2.91
N GLU A 229 28.08 4.31 -4.01
CA GLU A 229 27.32 4.10 -5.24
C GLU A 229 28.14 4.25 -6.50
N ASP A 230 27.74 3.58 -7.58
CA ASP A 230 28.38 3.72 -8.89
C ASP A 230 29.89 3.44 -8.90
N ASN A 231 30.39 2.62 -7.97
CA ASN A 231 31.80 2.22 -7.91
C ASN A 231 32.04 0.91 -8.65
N TYR A 232 33.26 0.77 -9.20
CA TYR A 232 33.75 -0.49 -9.77
C TYR A 232 34.84 -1.09 -8.87
N ILE A 233 34.68 -2.35 -8.50
CA ILE A 233 35.51 -3.03 -7.50
C ILE A 233 35.92 -4.39 -8.03
N GLU A 234 37.22 -4.67 -8.10
CA GLU A 234 37.72 -5.97 -8.55
C GLU A 234 38.94 -6.45 -7.74
N PHE A 235 38.84 -7.68 -7.22
CA PHE A 235 39.95 -8.41 -6.60
C PHE A 235 40.42 -9.56 -7.49
N ASN A 236 41.73 -9.78 -7.56
CA ASN A 236 42.37 -10.83 -8.35
C ASN A 236 42.30 -12.25 -7.71
N GLN A 237 42.07 -12.37 -6.41
CA GLN A 237 41.97 -13.64 -5.68
C GLN A 237 40.59 -13.83 -5.03
N ILE A 238 40.19 -15.09 -4.82
CA ILE A 238 39.01 -15.45 -4.00
C ILE A 238 39.29 -14.93 -2.59
N ALA A 239 38.61 -13.86 -2.17
CA ALA A 239 38.68 -13.40 -0.79
C ALA A 239 38.17 -14.54 0.11
N THR A 240 39.09 -15.28 0.74
CA THR A 240 38.75 -16.41 1.63
C THR A 240 38.44 -15.94 3.05
N ASN A 241 38.72 -14.67 3.39
CA ASN A 241 38.35 -14.06 4.68
C ASN A 241 38.38 -12.51 4.72
N ASP A 242 38.39 -11.81 3.57
CA ASP A 242 38.74 -10.38 3.53
C ASP A 242 37.59 -9.49 3.04
N PRO A 243 37.03 -8.61 3.88
CA PRO A 243 35.88 -7.81 3.49
C PRO A 243 36.22 -6.48 2.79
N ILE A 244 35.54 -6.25 1.67
CA ILE A 244 35.46 -4.99 0.91
C ILE A 244 35.18 -3.79 1.82
N TYR A 245 34.34 -3.98 2.83
CA TYR A 245 33.77 -2.93 3.65
C TYR A 245 33.74 -3.41 5.10
N ALA A 246 34.31 -2.63 6.02
CA ALA A 246 34.29 -2.96 7.45
C ALA A 246 33.59 -1.87 8.24
N VAL A 247 32.39 -2.17 8.72
CA VAL A 247 31.51 -1.20 9.38
C VAL A 247 31.29 -1.57 10.85
N LYS A 248 31.60 -0.66 11.77
CA LYS A 248 31.43 -0.87 13.23
C LYS A 248 31.22 0.43 14.01
N ASN A 249 31.20 0.34 15.34
CA ASN A 249 31.13 1.47 16.27
C ASN A 249 29.93 2.42 16.01
N GLY A 250 28.79 1.85 15.64
CA GLY A 250 27.55 2.58 15.43
C GLY A 250 27.38 3.26 14.07
N ALA A 251 28.18 2.89 13.06
CA ALA A 251 28.04 3.45 11.72
C ALA A 251 26.68 3.10 11.06
N SER A 252 26.29 3.92 10.07
CA SER A 252 25.11 3.75 9.22
C SER A 252 25.54 3.89 7.76
N THR A 253 25.24 2.89 6.94
CA THR A 253 25.85 2.77 5.60
C THR A 253 24.85 2.30 4.55
N VAL A 254 25.02 2.78 3.32
CA VAL A 254 24.23 2.37 2.15
C VAL A 254 25.20 1.96 1.05
N PHE A 255 25.09 0.71 0.59
CA PHE A 255 25.88 0.17 -0.49
C PHE A 255 24.94 -0.20 -1.65
N ARG A 256 24.94 0.61 -2.70
CA ARG A 256 23.97 0.49 -3.80
C ARG A 256 24.56 0.74 -5.18
N HIS A 257 24.00 0.15 -6.24
CA HIS A 257 24.44 0.41 -7.62
C HIS A 257 25.93 0.19 -7.90
N ASN A 258 26.65 -0.55 -7.06
CA ASN A 258 28.05 -0.85 -7.29
C ASN A 258 28.20 -2.11 -8.15
N THR A 259 29.30 -2.17 -8.89
CA THR A 259 29.75 -3.39 -9.57
C THR A 259 30.94 -3.97 -8.83
N THR A 260 30.82 -5.20 -8.32
CA THR A 260 31.89 -5.86 -7.57
C THR A 260 32.27 -7.21 -8.17
N LYS A 261 33.54 -7.56 -8.10
CA LYS A 261 34.07 -8.86 -8.53
C LYS A 261 35.04 -9.48 -7.53
N ASN A 262 34.82 -10.75 -7.18
CA ASN A 262 35.66 -11.56 -6.29
C ASN A 262 35.87 -10.96 -4.88
N GLY A 263 34.87 -10.27 -4.34
CA GLY A 263 34.94 -9.74 -2.98
C GLY A 263 33.62 -9.87 -2.21
N PHE A 264 33.69 -9.50 -0.94
CA PHE A 264 32.69 -9.76 0.08
C PHE A 264 32.46 -8.52 0.97
N VAL A 265 31.21 -8.15 1.30
CA VAL A 265 30.90 -7.03 2.21
C VAL A 265 30.64 -7.54 3.63
N GLU A 266 31.34 -7.03 4.64
CA GLU A 266 31.15 -7.46 6.03
C GLU A 266 30.64 -6.36 6.95
N VAL A 267 29.60 -6.72 7.68
CA VAL A 267 28.94 -5.89 8.67
C VAL A 267 29.20 -6.51 10.04
N TRP A 268 29.91 -5.77 10.90
CA TRP A 268 30.41 -6.27 12.18
C TRP A 268 29.45 -6.04 13.37
N GLY A 269 29.32 -7.07 14.21
CA GLY A 269 28.71 -7.04 15.55
C GLY A 269 29.73 -6.81 16.68
N THR A 270 29.29 -6.88 17.94
CA THR A 270 30.02 -6.40 19.15
C THR A 270 31.13 -7.31 19.69
N CYS A 271 31.80 -8.12 18.87
CA CYS A 271 32.94 -8.92 19.37
C CYS A 271 33.91 -9.39 18.29
N THR A 272 34.59 -8.43 17.65
CA THR A 272 35.79 -8.72 16.85
C THR A 272 37.01 -8.78 17.80
N PRO A 273 37.92 -9.76 17.66
CA PRO A 273 39.10 -9.90 18.53
C PRO A 273 40.00 -8.65 18.59
N GLN A 274 39.86 -7.73 17.64
CA GLN A 274 40.69 -6.53 17.52
C GLN A 274 40.11 -5.25 18.17
N ALA A 275 38.88 -5.25 18.72
CA ALA A 275 38.11 -3.99 18.90
C ALA A 275 37.80 -3.52 20.34
N GLY A 276 38.21 -4.21 21.39
CA GLY A 276 38.03 -3.71 22.78
C GLY A 276 36.57 -3.40 23.16
N THR A 277 36.31 -2.22 23.77
CA THR A 277 35.03 -1.81 24.42
C THR A 277 34.01 -1.14 23.47
N THR A 278 33.96 -1.48 22.18
CA THR A 278 33.13 -0.77 21.19
C THR A 278 31.87 -1.54 20.77
N ARG A 279 30.74 -0.83 20.56
CA ARG A 279 29.48 -1.39 20.05
C ARG A 279 29.56 -1.73 18.55
N GLY A 280 28.66 -2.58 18.08
CA GLY A 280 28.50 -2.97 16.68
C GLY A 280 27.96 -1.83 15.80
N MET A 281 27.67 -2.13 14.54
CA MET A 281 27.01 -1.19 13.63
C MET A 281 25.52 -0.98 13.99
N VAL A 282 24.97 0.22 13.72
CA VAL A 282 23.54 0.50 13.91
C VAL A 282 22.71 -0.07 12.76
N ASN A 283 23.03 0.29 11.51
CA ASN A 283 22.27 -0.17 10.34
C ASN A 283 23.07 -0.20 9.02
N ASN A 284 22.64 -1.05 8.09
CA ASN A 284 23.10 -1.03 6.71
C ASN A 284 21.98 -1.26 5.69
N GLU A 285 22.13 -0.67 4.52
CA GLU A 285 21.28 -0.92 3.36
C GLU A 285 22.15 -1.45 2.22
N PHE A 286 21.74 -2.56 1.59
CA PHE A 286 22.51 -3.21 0.54
C PHE A 286 21.60 -3.57 -0.65
N TYR A 287 21.61 -2.78 -1.73
CA TYR A 287 20.64 -2.99 -2.79
C TYR A 287 21.06 -2.60 -4.20
N GLU A 288 20.45 -3.24 -5.20
CA GLU A 288 20.63 -2.89 -6.61
C GLU A 288 22.10 -2.95 -7.08
N ASN A 289 22.91 -3.80 -6.45
CA ASN A 289 24.30 -4.04 -6.85
C ASN A 289 24.40 -5.16 -7.88
N THR A 290 25.42 -5.10 -8.73
CA THR A 290 25.81 -6.19 -9.64
C THR A 290 27.09 -6.84 -9.12
N ILE A 291 27.03 -8.13 -8.82
CA ILE A 291 28.13 -8.82 -8.14
C ILE A 291 28.51 -10.07 -8.94
N GLY A 292 29.80 -10.22 -9.22
CA GLY A 292 30.37 -11.28 -10.02
C GLY A 292 31.52 -12.02 -9.35
N GLY A 293 31.80 -13.26 -9.74
CA GLY A 293 33.05 -13.95 -9.39
C GLY A 293 32.90 -15.09 -8.37
N GLU A 294 33.91 -15.27 -7.52
CA GLU A 294 34.02 -16.41 -6.60
C GLU A 294 34.38 -15.94 -5.16
N SER A 295 33.60 -16.33 -4.15
CA SER A 295 33.90 -16.13 -2.72
C SER A 295 33.04 -17.02 -1.80
N TYR A 296 33.39 -17.08 -0.51
CA TYR A 296 32.69 -17.90 0.48
C TYR A 296 31.32 -17.32 0.89
N ALA A 297 31.16 -16.00 0.83
CA ALA A 297 29.91 -15.28 1.07
C ALA A 297 29.97 -13.97 0.28
N MET A 298 28.86 -13.25 0.21
CA MET A 298 28.75 -11.98 -0.51
C MET A 298 28.50 -10.81 0.41
N VAL A 299 27.61 -11.01 1.37
CA VAL A 299 27.38 -10.09 2.48
C VAL A 299 27.31 -10.91 3.75
N GLY A 300 28.11 -10.55 4.75
CA GLY A 300 28.08 -11.16 6.08
C GLY A 300 27.63 -10.15 7.09
N ILE A 301 26.56 -10.47 7.81
CA ILE A 301 25.87 -9.57 8.72
C ILE A 301 25.91 -10.18 10.09
N SER A 302 26.72 -9.59 10.98
CA SER A 302 26.89 -10.08 12.35
C SER A 302 26.27 -9.16 13.40
N GLY A 303 25.64 -8.04 13.00
CA GLY A 303 24.98 -7.11 13.92
C GLY A 303 24.11 -6.04 13.26
N GLY A 304 23.35 -5.31 14.09
CA GLY A 304 22.51 -4.18 13.68
C GLY A 304 21.17 -4.56 13.03
N THR A 305 20.64 -3.66 12.21
CA THR A 305 19.39 -3.81 11.42
C THR A 305 19.54 -3.26 10.00
N GLY A 306 18.63 -3.59 9.07
CA GLY A 306 18.80 -3.11 7.69
C GLY A 306 17.95 -3.79 6.63
N VAL A 307 18.32 -3.54 5.37
CA VAL A 307 17.65 -4.13 4.19
C VAL A 307 18.65 -4.65 3.17
N VAL A 308 18.31 -5.75 2.51
CA VAL A 308 19.11 -6.38 1.44
C VAL A 308 18.21 -6.73 0.26
N PHE A 309 18.23 -5.98 -0.85
CA PHE A 309 17.26 -6.22 -1.92
C PHE A 309 17.71 -5.92 -3.35
N ASN A 310 17.06 -6.54 -4.34
CA ASN A 310 17.29 -6.32 -5.78
C ASN A 310 18.75 -6.45 -6.24
N ASN A 311 19.59 -7.19 -5.51
CA ASN A 311 20.96 -7.43 -5.93
C ASN A 311 21.01 -8.55 -6.98
N THR A 312 21.86 -8.38 -8.00
CA THR A 312 22.08 -9.38 -9.05
C THR A 312 23.44 -10.02 -8.88
N ILE A 313 23.44 -11.34 -8.72
CA ILE A 313 24.64 -12.11 -8.42
C ILE A 313 24.90 -13.11 -9.55
N THR A 314 26.15 -13.16 -10.02
CA THR A 314 26.63 -14.13 -11.00
C THR A 314 27.96 -14.75 -10.56
N GLY A 315 28.20 -16.03 -10.89
CA GLY A 315 29.45 -16.74 -10.57
C GLY A 315 29.28 -17.88 -9.56
N ASP A 316 30.39 -18.35 -8.98
CA ASP A 316 30.48 -19.55 -8.13
C ASP A 316 30.73 -19.16 -6.66
N TYR A 317 29.65 -18.85 -5.94
CA TYR A 317 29.67 -18.52 -4.51
C TYR A 317 29.15 -19.67 -3.64
N SER A 318 29.60 -19.77 -2.38
CA SER A 318 29.06 -20.77 -1.45
C SER A 318 27.54 -20.61 -1.23
N PRO A 319 26.82 -21.62 -0.73
CA PRO A 319 25.38 -21.55 -0.49
C PRO A 319 24.91 -20.40 0.42
N ASP A 320 25.78 -19.89 1.30
CA ASP A 320 25.48 -18.88 2.31
C ASP A 320 25.86 -17.45 1.85
N ARG A 321 25.31 -17.03 0.69
CA ARG A 321 25.66 -15.76 0.01
C ARG A 321 25.31 -14.52 0.82
N PHE A 322 24.07 -14.40 1.26
CA PHE A 322 23.66 -13.40 2.24
C PHE A 322 23.58 -14.04 3.60
N SER A 323 24.58 -13.78 4.42
CA SER A 323 24.96 -14.63 5.53
C SER A 323 24.78 -13.91 6.85
N LEU A 324 23.94 -14.43 7.74
CA LEU A 324 23.74 -13.91 9.09
C LEU A 324 24.61 -14.68 10.08
N TRP A 325 25.46 -13.96 10.81
CA TRP A 325 26.52 -14.55 11.63
C TRP A 325 26.29 -14.35 13.12
N ILE A 326 26.77 -15.32 13.92
CA ILE A 326 26.67 -15.32 15.37
C ILE A 326 28.07 -15.22 15.97
N TYR A 327 28.43 -14.05 16.53
CA TYR A 327 29.79 -13.81 17.02
C TYR A 327 29.92 -13.87 18.56
N ARG A 328 28.94 -13.39 19.35
CA ARG A 328 29.11 -13.26 20.83
C ARG A 328 28.72 -14.51 21.63
N SER A 329 27.96 -15.44 21.05
CA SER A 329 27.35 -16.57 21.78
C SER A 329 28.35 -17.56 22.42
N PRO A 330 29.47 -17.98 21.79
CA PRO A 330 30.34 -19.01 22.37
C PRO A 330 31.66 -18.52 22.98
N TRP A 331 32.18 -17.35 22.58
CA TRP A 331 33.62 -17.06 22.69
C TRP A 331 33.98 -16.03 23.76
N GLY A 332 33.06 -15.11 24.07
CA GLY A 332 33.33 -13.95 24.91
C GLY A 332 34.42 -13.02 24.40
N CYS A 333 34.36 -11.76 24.78
CA CYS A 333 35.45 -10.80 24.56
C CYS A 333 35.71 -10.01 25.84
N ASP A 334 36.92 -9.48 26.01
CA ASP A 334 37.44 -8.95 27.28
C ASP A 334 36.41 -8.14 28.10
N PHE A 335 35.76 -7.14 27.49
CA PHE A 335 34.83 -6.25 28.18
C PHE A 335 33.38 -6.76 28.23
N TYR A 336 32.89 -7.39 27.15
CA TYR A 336 31.48 -7.79 27.05
C TYR A 336 31.22 -9.24 27.48
N GLY A 337 32.24 -10.07 27.70
CA GLY A 337 32.07 -11.49 28.05
C GLY A 337 31.29 -12.30 27.00
N PRO A 338 31.16 -13.63 27.20
CA PRO A 338 30.31 -14.46 26.35
C PRO A 338 28.85 -14.03 26.50
N CYS A 339 28.08 -14.14 25.41
CA CYS A 339 26.62 -14.01 25.45
C CYS A 339 26.02 -15.31 25.99
N ASP A 340 26.35 -15.59 27.24
CA ASP A 340 25.84 -16.70 28.01
C ASP A 340 24.77 -16.23 29.01
N GLY A 341 24.34 -14.97 28.89
CA GLY A 341 23.35 -14.23 29.67
C GLY A 341 23.62 -14.08 31.17
N THR A 342 24.84 -14.40 31.59
CA THR A 342 25.31 -14.02 32.92
C THR A 342 25.71 -12.54 32.98
N ASN A 343 25.93 -11.92 31.82
CA ASN A 343 26.25 -10.51 31.71
C ASN A 343 24.98 -9.64 31.70
N PRO A 344 24.87 -8.59 32.54
CA PRO A 344 23.77 -7.61 32.47
C PRO A 344 23.53 -7.02 31.07
N LEU A 345 24.56 -7.00 30.22
CA LEU A 345 24.54 -6.51 28.84
C LEU A 345 23.77 -7.42 27.85
N ASP A 346 23.47 -8.66 28.24
CA ASP A 346 22.84 -9.69 27.39
C ASP A 346 21.31 -9.60 27.38
N GLY A 347 20.73 -8.40 27.48
CA GLY A 347 19.27 -8.20 27.34
C GLY A 347 18.37 -9.18 28.13
N ASN A 348 18.85 -9.68 29.28
CA ASN A 348 18.21 -10.78 30.02
C ASN A 348 16.97 -10.32 30.81
N THR A 349 16.39 -9.18 30.49
CA THR A 349 15.15 -8.75 31.16
C THR A 349 14.00 -9.61 30.69
N ALA A 350 13.04 -9.85 31.57
CA ALA A 350 11.79 -10.49 31.18
C ALA A 350 11.16 -9.70 30.01
N PHE A 351 10.60 -10.40 29.03
CA PHE A 351 9.95 -9.78 27.87
C PHE A 351 8.89 -8.76 28.29
N ASP A 352 8.11 -9.11 29.32
CA ASP A 352 7.16 -8.24 30.01
C ASP A 352 6.95 -8.73 31.46
N SER A 353 6.00 -8.11 32.17
CA SER A 353 5.66 -8.48 33.55
C SER A 353 4.98 -9.87 33.69
N THR A 354 4.53 -10.47 32.58
CA THR A 354 3.89 -11.79 32.52
C THR A 354 4.88 -12.90 32.15
N ALA A 355 6.04 -12.53 31.62
CA ALA A 355 7.15 -13.36 31.15
C ALA A 355 8.04 -13.90 32.30
N ALA A 356 7.42 -14.45 33.35
CA ALA A 356 8.12 -15.13 34.45
C ALA A 356 7.20 -16.15 35.13
N GLY A 357 7.78 -17.18 35.75
CA GLY A 357 7.06 -18.27 36.39
C GLY A 357 7.90 -19.01 37.45
N ALA A 358 7.26 -19.92 38.16
CA ALA A 358 7.94 -20.87 39.04
C ALA A 358 7.49 -22.28 38.65
N HIS A 359 8.43 -23.19 38.46
CA HIS A 359 8.16 -24.56 38.09
C HIS A 359 7.53 -25.32 39.27
N THR A 360 6.30 -25.81 39.09
CA THR A 360 5.57 -26.59 40.11
C THR A 360 5.46 -28.08 39.79
N GLY A 361 6.02 -28.51 38.65
CA GLY A 361 6.01 -29.90 38.19
C GLY A 361 7.17 -30.69 38.80
N GLY A 362 7.35 -31.95 38.40
CA GLY A 362 8.41 -32.80 38.93
C GLY A 362 9.82 -32.42 38.45
N ASN A 363 10.82 -32.75 39.26
CA ASN A 363 12.25 -32.50 38.99
C ASN A 363 12.72 -33.05 37.63
N ASN A 364 13.73 -32.38 37.05
CA ASN A 364 14.33 -32.66 35.73
C ASN A 364 13.33 -32.62 34.55
N GLY A 365 12.24 -31.87 34.68
CA GLY A 365 11.18 -31.78 33.68
C GLY A 365 11.49 -30.84 32.51
N ALA A 366 11.35 -31.31 31.27
CA ALA A 366 11.35 -30.44 30.07
C ALA A 366 10.09 -29.56 29.95
N VAL A 367 9.05 -29.88 30.73
CA VAL A 367 7.76 -29.18 30.75
C VAL A 367 7.63 -28.47 32.10
N LEU A 368 7.85 -27.16 32.06
CA LEU A 368 7.76 -26.28 33.20
C LEU A 368 6.28 -26.00 33.51
N GLU A 369 5.72 -26.70 34.50
CA GLU A 369 4.38 -26.42 35.02
C GLU A 369 4.37 -25.12 35.83
N CYS A 370 3.38 -24.26 35.58
CA CYS A 370 3.19 -22.95 36.19
C CYS A 370 1.70 -22.75 36.45
N SER A 371 1.18 -23.44 37.48
CA SER A 371 -0.25 -23.50 37.82
C SER A 371 -0.92 -22.14 38.09
N THR A 372 -0.15 -21.09 38.36
CA THR A 372 -0.63 -19.73 38.64
C THR A 372 -0.70 -18.83 37.41
N LYS A 373 -0.33 -19.33 36.23
CA LYS A 373 -0.25 -18.54 34.98
C LYS A 373 -1.46 -18.77 34.07
N SER A 374 -1.62 -17.89 33.08
CA SER A 374 -2.70 -17.95 32.08
C SER A 374 -2.21 -17.36 30.76
N TRP A 375 -1.13 -17.93 30.22
CA TRP A 375 -0.55 -17.50 28.94
C TRP A 375 -1.46 -17.88 27.75
N ALA A 376 -1.29 -17.21 26.61
CA ALA A 376 -1.89 -17.70 25.37
C ALA A 376 -1.12 -18.92 24.86
N ASN A 377 -1.81 -19.88 24.24
CA ASN A 377 -1.18 -21.06 23.65
C ASN A 377 -0.11 -20.62 22.63
N ASN A 378 1.10 -21.17 22.78
CA ASN A 378 2.27 -20.91 21.96
C ASN A 378 2.74 -19.44 21.89
N GLN A 379 2.27 -18.57 22.79
CA GLN A 379 2.72 -17.18 22.93
C GLN A 379 4.26 -17.05 23.05
N TRP A 380 4.90 -18.01 23.70
CA TRP A 380 6.33 -17.98 24.02
C TRP A 380 7.17 -18.89 23.12
N VAL A 381 6.58 -19.54 22.12
CA VAL A 381 7.37 -20.32 21.15
C VAL A 381 8.33 -19.39 20.42
N GLY A 382 9.61 -19.75 20.33
CA GLY A 382 10.64 -18.87 19.75
C GLY A 382 11.41 -18.03 20.77
N TYR A 383 10.98 -18.02 22.03
CA TYR A 383 11.62 -17.31 23.13
C TYR A 383 12.53 -18.25 23.94
N ALA A 384 13.33 -17.69 24.86
CA ALA A 384 14.18 -18.47 25.75
C ALA A 384 13.68 -18.38 27.20
N ALA A 385 13.59 -19.52 27.87
CA ALA A 385 13.33 -19.61 29.30
C ALA A 385 14.65 -19.65 30.07
N TRP A 386 14.73 -18.78 31.07
CA TRP A 386 15.91 -18.57 31.88
C TRP A 386 15.61 -18.91 33.34
N ASN A 387 16.22 -19.97 33.86
CA ASN A 387 16.13 -20.34 35.26
C ASN A 387 16.96 -19.36 36.10
N MET A 388 16.29 -18.64 36.98
CA MET A 388 16.88 -17.67 37.90
C MET A 388 17.44 -18.32 39.16
N THR A 389 17.07 -19.58 39.44
CA THR A 389 17.56 -20.32 40.61
C THR A 389 18.97 -20.85 40.39
N ASP A 390 19.21 -21.55 39.27
CA ASP A 390 20.45 -22.27 39.01
C ASP A 390 21.15 -21.87 37.68
N TYR A 391 20.58 -20.90 36.96
CA TYR A 391 21.06 -20.40 35.66
C TYR A 391 21.04 -21.47 34.56
N SER A 392 20.20 -22.50 34.67
CA SER A 392 19.82 -23.35 33.54
C SER A 392 18.95 -22.56 32.53
N LYS A 393 18.96 -22.99 31.28
CA LYS A 393 18.23 -22.33 30.19
C LYS A 393 17.68 -23.36 29.23
N GLY A 394 16.64 -22.95 28.51
CA GLY A 394 16.13 -23.74 27.41
C GLY A 394 15.29 -22.89 26.45
N PHE A 395 15.33 -23.28 25.18
CA PHE A 395 14.50 -22.67 24.16
C PHE A 395 13.07 -23.16 24.29
N VAL A 396 12.10 -22.24 24.25
CA VAL A 396 10.69 -22.59 24.37
C VAL A 396 10.19 -23.13 23.03
N THR A 397 9.82 -24.41 23.03
CA THR A 397 9.32 -25.13 21.85
C THR A 397 7.80 -25.21 21.80
N ALA A 398 7.13 -25.09 22.94
CA ALA A 398 5.69 -25.01 23.07
C ALA A 398 5.31 -24.33 24.39
N ASN A 399 4.12 -23.74 24.47
CA ASN A 399 3.54 -23.39 25.76
C ASN A 399 2.01 -23.49 25.72
N THR A 400 1.41 -23.79 26.85
CA THR A 400 -0.04 -23.68 27.07
C THR A 400 -0.33 -22.47 27.96
N SER A 401 -1.56 -22.39 28.50
CA SER A 401 -1.90 -21.40 29.52
C SER A 401 -1.14 -21.56 30.83
N THR A 402 -0.69 -22.76 31.17
CA THR A 402 -0.07 -23.07 32.47
C THR A 402 1.23 -23.86 32.36
N THR A 403 1.72 -24.17 31.16
CA THR A 403 2.97 -24.92 30.98
C THR A 403 3.85 -24.30 29.92
N ILE A 404 5.17 -24.42 30.08
CA ILE A 404 6.17 -24.06 29.08
C ILE A 404 7.04 -25.28 28.81
N THR A 405 7.15 -25.70 27.56
CA THR A 405 8.05 -26.77 27.14
C THR A 405 9.35 -26.16 26.65
N VAL A 406 10.47 -26.60 27.22
CA VAL A 406 11.82 -26.13 26.89
C VAL A 406 12.67 -27.27 26.33
N THR A 407 13.65 -26.94 25.48
CA THR A 407 14.72 -27.88 25.12
C THR A 407 15.62 -28.14 26.34
N LEU A 408 15.76 -29.40 26.75
CA LEU A 408 16.71 -29.80 27.78
C LEU A 408 18.15 -29.80 27.23
N SER A 409 18.82 -28.64 27.15
CA SER A 409 20.28 -28.58 27.03
C SER A 409 20.82 -27.15 27.07
N GLU A 410 21.07 -26.61 28.25
CA GLU A 410 22.17 -25.65 28.44
C GLU A 410 22.72 -25.70 29.88
N GLY A 411 23.13 -26.90 30.28
CA GLY A 411 24.09 -27.13 31.35
C GLY A 411 25.45 -27.49 30.74
N TYR A 412 26.55 -27.10 31.38
CA TYR A 412 27.91 -27.44 30.94
C TYR A 412 28.02 -28.92 30.55
N VAL A 413 28.37 -29.23 29.30
CA VAL A 413 28.50 -30.63 28.86
C VAL A 413 29.65 -31.28 29.62
N ILE A 414 29.32 -32.24 30.48
CA ILE A 414 30.31 -33.12 31.11
C ILE A 414 30.87 -34.02 30.02
N ARG A 415 32.13 -33.80 29.67
CA ARG A 415 32.83 -34.54 28.62
C ARG A 415 33.46 -35.82 29.16
N ASP A 416 33.87 -35.80 30.43
CA ASP A 416 34.39 -36.96 31.12
C ASP A 416 34.36 -36.77 32.64
N THR A 417 34.51 -37.86 33.38
CA THR A 417 34.62 -37.89 34.85
C THR A 417 35.76 -38.79 35.27
N GLY A 418 36.34 -38.56 36.44
CA GLY A 418 37.43 -39.40 36.94
C GLY A 418 37.72 -39.21 38.41
N THR A 419 38.69 -39.99 38.89
CA THR A 419 39.20 -39.90 40.26
C THR A 419 40.71 -39.70 40.20
N HIS A 420 41.22 -38.73 40.95
CA HIS A 420 42.66 -38.50 41.07
C HIS A 420 43.30 -39.62 41.88
N THR A 421 44.16 -40.41 41.24
CA THR A 421 44.90 -41.52 41.84
C THR A 421 46.37 -41.20 42.05
N GLY A 422 46.82 -39.98 41.70
CA GLY A 422 48.18 -39.51 41.92
C GLY A 422 48.42 -39.01 43.35
N THR A 423 49.62 -38.47 43.62
CA THR A 423 49.95 -37.88 44.92
C THR A 423 49.10 -36.65 45.23
N ALA A 424 48.74 -36.46 46.49
CA ALA A 424 48.03 -35.27 46.96
C ALA A 424 48.82 -33.97 46.63
N ASN A 425 48.09 -32.88 46.35
CA ASN A 425 48.60 -31.56 45.96
C ASN A 425 49.44 -31.52 44.68
N ALA A 426 49.30 -32.51 43.80
CA ALA A 426 49.96 -32.48 42.50
C ALA A 426 49.35 -31.37 41.61
N THR A 427 50.20 -30.66 40.86
CA THR A 427 49.77 -29.73 39.79
C THR A 427 49.28 -30.46 38.53
N VAL A 428 49.51 -31.78 38.49
CA VAL A 428 49.09 -32.69 37.43
C VAL A 428 48.26 -33.81 38.05
N LEU A 429 47.01 -33.90 37.62
CA LEU A 429 46.08 -34.94 38.02
C LEU A 429 46.38 -36.23 37.27
N THR A 430 46.42 -37.36 37.98
CA THR A 430 46.67 -38.69 37.39
C THR A 430 45.43 -39.54 37.59
N CYS A 431 44.94 -40.21 36.55
CA CYS A 431 43.81 -41.14 36.64
C CYS A 431 44.19 -42.49 36.04
N SER A 432 44.48 -43.48 36.90
CA SER A 432 45.09 -44.77 36.51
C SER A 432 44.19 -45.70 35.67
N GLY A 433 42.96 -45.30 35.35
CA GLY A 433 42.00 -46.06 34.53
C GLY A 433 41.48 -45.33 33.28
N LYS A 434 42.05 -44.18 32.91
CA LYS A 434 41.60 -43.38 31.76
C LYS A 434 42.62 -43.38 30.61
N SER A 435 42.10 -43.23 29.39
CA SER A 435 42.87 -43.08 28.16
C SER A 435 42.31 -41.91 27.35
N TRP A 436 42.79 -40.71 27.63
CA TRP A 436 42.42 -39.49 26.92
C TRP A 436 43.21 -39.35 25.61
N PRO A 437 42.59 -38.78 24.56
CA PRO A 437 43.32 -38.42 23.34
C PRO A 437 44.42 -37.40 23.67
N SER A 438 45.54 -37.44 22.94
CA SER A 438 46.76 -36.67 23.24
C SER A 438 46.61 -35.14 23.19
N MET A 439 45.44 -34.61 22.80
CA MET A 439 45.16 -33.18 22.69
C MET A 439 43.69 -32.87 23.03
N LEU A 440 43.36 -32.76 24.33
CA LEU A 440 42.11 -32.13 24.79
C LEU A 440 42.19 -30.59 24.77
N TYR A 441 43.34 -29.96 24.47
CA TYR A 441 43.59 -28.53 24.70
C TYR A 441 43.82 -27.64 23.45
N ARG A 442 43.89 -28.16 22.21
CA ARG A 442 44.30 -27.32 21.06
C ARG A 442 43.14 -26.60 20.34
N TRP A 443 42.92 -25.32 20.69
CA TRP A 443 42.93 -24.15 19.78
C TRP A 443 42.97 -22.85 20.60
N PRO A 444 43.78 -21.83 20.26
CA PRO A 444 43.87 -20.57 21.02
C PRO A 444 42.56 -19.76 21.04
N ASP A 445 41.66 -20.08 20.11
CA ASP A 445 40.46 -19.33 19.75
C ASP A 445 39.19 -20.21 19.88
N GLN A 446 39.34 -21.45 20.38
CA GLN A 446 38.22 -22.28 20.79
C GLN A 446 38.33 -22.78 22.24
N GLY A 447 37.75 -22.02 23.18
CA GLY A 447 37.31 -22.43 24.53
C GLY A 447 38.18 -23.43 25.30
N CYS A 448 38.83 -22.99 26.37
CA CYS A 448 39.60 -23.89 27.23
C CYS A 448 38.68 -24.84 28.03
N PHE A 449 38.97 -26.14 28.05
CA PHE A 449 38.28 -27.07 28.95
C PHE A 449 38.60 -26.73 30.42
N TYR A 450 37.63 -26.96 31.30
CA TYR A 450 37.75 -26.77 32.73
C TYR A 450 37.66 -28.11 33.45
N ILE A 451 38.30 -28.19 34.60
CA ILE A 451 38.16 -29.31 35.52
C ILE A 451 37.54 -28.83 36.82
N TYR A 452 36.54 -29.58 37.29
CA TYR A 452 35.83 -29.33 38.54
C TYR A 452 36.12 -30.46 39.52
N ASN A 453 36.65 -30.14 40.69
CA ASN A 453 36.76 -31.05 41.81
C ASN A 453 35.39 -31.17 42.48
N VAL A 454 34.72 -32.30 42.26
CA VAL A 454 33.40 -32.57 42.85
C VAL A 454 33.52 -32.77 44.36
N THR A 455 34.70 -33.19 44.85
CA THR A 455 34.90 -33.50 46.26
C THR A 455 34.98 -32.25 47.14
N ASP A 456 35.63 -31.18 46.66
CA ASP A 456 35.83 -29.98 47.47
C ASP A 456 35.26 -28.69 46.84
N GLY A 457 34.72 -28.77 45.62
CA GLY A 457 34.10 -27.67 44.88
C GLY A 457 35.08 -26.78 44.13
N SER A 458 36.37 -27.11 44.10
CA SER A 458 37.38 -26.27 43.45
C SER A 458 37.43 -26.43 41.93
N ILE A 459 37.81 -25.38 41.21
CA ILE A 459 37.83 -25.33 39.73
C ILE A 459 39.22 -24.96 39.22
N GLY A 460 39.64 -25.57 38.10
CA GLY A 460 40.86 -25.23 37.38
C GLY A 460 40.68 -25.24 35.86
N LYS A 461 41.44 -24.41 35.15
CA LYS A 461 41.46 -24.39 33.67
C LYS A 461 42.50 -25.39 33.15
N ILE A 462 42.08 -26.33 32.30
CA ILE A 462 42.97 -27.34 31.71
C ILE A 462 43.91 -26.66 30.70
N THR A 463 45.22 -26.91 30.84
CA THR A 463 46.27 -26.34 29.97
C THR A 463 47.12 -27.38 29.26
N ALA A 464 47.09 -28.63 29.71
CA ALA A 464 47.68 -29.76 29.01
C ALA A 464 47.03 -31.07 29.48
N ASN A 465 47.13 -32.13 28.68
CA ASN A 465 46.76 -33.47 29.08
C ASN A 465 47.67 -34.52 28.42
N SER A 466 47.74 -35.72 29.00
CA SER A 466 48.28 -36.93 28.39
C SER A 466 47.20 -38.01 28.33
N ALA A 467 47.56 -39.26 28.03
CA ALA A 467 46.61 -40.37 28.04
C ALA A 467 45.97 -40.58 29.42
N ASN A 468 46.66 -40.31 30.52
CA ASN A 468 46.17 -40.58 31.87
C ASN A 468 46.41 -39.42 32.85
N THR A 469 46.82 -38.24 32.36
CA THR A 469 47.01 -37.06 33.20
C THR A 469 46.38 -35.78 32.64
N ILE A 470 45.96 -34.86 33.52
CA ILE A 470 45.46 -33.52 33.20
C ILE A 470 46.26 -32.49 34.01
N THR A 471 46.71 -31.42 33.35
CA THR A 471 47.37 -30.27 33.98
C THR A 471 46.45 -29.06 33.93
N ALA A 472 46.32 -28.33 35.05
CA ALA A 472 45.52 -27.11 35.11
C ALA A 472 46.36 -25.89 35.52
N SER A 473 46.13 -24.72 34.90
CA SER A 473 46.79 -23.46 35.26
C SER A 473 45.97 -22.63 36.24
N GLY A 474 46.65 -22.00 37.21
CA GLY A 474 46.07 -20.96 38.08
C GLY A 474 45.77 -21.38 39.52
N GLY A 475 46.13 -22.60 39.92
CA GLY A 475 45.71 -23.14 41.22
C GLY A 475 44.21 -23.41 41.24
N LEU A 476 43.80 -24.46 41.92
CA LEU A 476 42.40 -24.69 42.20
C LEU A 476 41.84 -23.51 43.02
N SER A 477 40.67 -22.99 42.66
CA SER A 477 40.03 -21.91 43.39
C SER A 477 38.52 -22.13 43.56
N GLY A 478 37.95 -21.51 44.59
CA GLY A 478 36.50 -21.56 44.89
C GLY A 478 36.03 -22.74 45.75
N GLY A 479 36.86 -23.75 45.98
CA GLY A 479 36.54 -24.90 46.82
C GLY A 479 36.98 -24.75 48.28
N THR A 480 36.55 -25.71 49.09
CA THR A 480 36.81 -25.75 50.55
C THR A 480 38.27 -26.04 50.91
N ASN A 481 38.99 -26.81 50.08
CA ASN A 481 40.40 -27.15 50.33
C ASN A 481 41.33 -26.73 49.17
N ASN A 482 40.80 -26.36 48.00
CA ASN A 482 41.53 -25.82 46.84
C ASN A 482 42.79 -26.62 46.48
N THR A 483 42.72 -27.93 46.70
CA THR A 483 43.85 -28.85 46.61
C THR A 483 43.39 -30.17 45.99
N TRP A 484 44.24 -30.78 45.15
CA TRP A 484 43.97 -32.07 44.52
C TRP A 484 44.47 -33.22 45.40
N ASN A 485 43.62 -33.76 46.27
CA ASN A 485 43.97 -34.89 47.14
C ASN A 485 43.79 -36.22 46.41
N THR A 486 44.58 -37.23 46.78
CA THR A 486 44.40 -38.59 46.28
C THR A 486 43.00 -39.08 46.68
N GLY A 487 42.19 -39.48 45.70
CA GLY A 487 40.79 -39.87 45.90
C GLY A 487 39.76 -38.81 45.50
N ASP A 488 40.19 -37.59 45.17
CA ASP A 488 39.28 -36.54 44.72
C ASP A 488 38.60 -36.92 43.39
N MET A 489 37.29 -36.76 43.34
CA MET A 489 36.48 -36.96 42.14
C MET A 489 36.41 -35.67 41.34
N PHE A 490 36.49 -35.77 40.02
CA PHE A 490 36.42 -34.59 39.15
C PHE A 490 35.57 -34.80 37.90
N GLN A 491 35.14 -33.68 37.32
CA GLN A 491 34.44 -33.58 36.04
C GLN A 491 35.21 -32.68 35.08
N VAL A 492 35.24 -33.04 33.79
CA VAL A 492 35.81 -32.22 32.70
C VAL A 492 34.68 -31.57 31.91
N CYS A 493 34.71 -30.24 31.79
CA CYS A 493 33.64 -29.42 31.23
C CYS A 493 34.15 -28.50 30.10
N LEU A 494 33.29 -28.19 29.12
CA LEU A 494 33.61 -27.28 28.00
C LEU A 494 33.68 -25.80 28.39
N SER A 495 33.23 -25.43 29.58
CA SER A 495 33.24 -24.06 30.09
C SER A 495 33.28 -24.07 31.64
N SER A 496 33.57 -22.93 32.28
CA SER A 496 33.82 -22.84 33.74
C SER A 496 32.60 -23.27 34.55
N PRO A 497 32.62 -24.44 35.23
CA PRO A 497 31.52 -24.86 36.09
C PRO A 497 31.44 -23.93 37.30
N ARG A 498 30.24 -23.70 37.85
CA ARG A 498 30.04 -23.01 39.14
C ARG A 498 29.77 -24.06 40.23
N ILE A 499 30.19 -23.75 41.46
CA ILE A 499 30.14 -24.64 42.63
C ILE A 499 28.74 -25.23 42.84
N GLY A 500 28.62 -26.56 42.86
CA GLY A 500 27.62 -27.26 43.69
C GLY A 500 26.27 -27.70 43.12
N VAL A 501 25.91 -27.53 41.83
CA VAL A 501 24.57 -27.99 41.36
C VAL A 501 24.58 -28.54 39.93
N GLN A 502 23.93 -29.68 39.71
CA GLN A 502 23.53 -30.17 38.39
C GLN A 502 22.45 -29.22 37.85
N LYS A 503 22.67 -28.62 36.66
CA LYS A 503 21.75 -27.64 36.07
C LYS A 503 20.51 -28.32 35.49
N ASP A 504 19.54 -28.66 36.35
CA ASP A 504 18.28 -29.30 36.00
C ASP A 504 17.10 -28.35 36.28
N TRP A 505 15.98 -28.52 35.58
CA TRP A 505 14.74 -27.78 35.86
C TRP A 505 13.97 -28.49 36.97
N ASP A 506 14.11 -28.00 38.21
CA ASP A 506 13.58 -28.65 39.42
C ASP A 506 12.32 -27.98 39.97
N THR A 507 11.57 -28.75 40.76
CA THR A 507 10.39 -28.23 41.47
C THR A 507 10.80 -27.06 42.35
N GLY A 508 10.17 -25.90 42.16
CA GLY A 508 10.45 -24.67 42.90
C GLY A 508 11.35 -23.69 42.15
N ASP A 509 11.90 -24.06 41.00
CA ASP A 509 12.74 -23.16 40.22
C ASP A 509 11.98 -21.97 39.66
N VAL A 510 12.53 -20.77 39.85
CA VAL A 510 11.94 -19.54 39.33
C VAL A 510 12.60 -19.20 38.01
N PHE A 511 11.84 -18.81 37.00
CA PHE A 511 12.38 -18.48 35.69
C PHE A 511 11.72 -17.25 35.06
N LYS A 512 12.37 -16.71 34.04
CA LYS A 512 11.87 -15.62 33.19
C LYS A 512 11.93 -16.00 31.71
N ILE A 513 11.04 -15.44 30.91
CA ILE A 513 11.03 -15.59 29.46
C ILE A 513 11.67 -14.34 28.84
N THR A 514 12.65 -14.57 27.97
CA THR A 514 13.48 -13.54 27.34
C THR A 514 13.36 -13.64 25.82
N ASN A 515 13.68 -12.56 25.11
CA ASN A 515 13.47 -12.42 23.65
C ASN A 515 14.52 -13.17 22.80
N GLY A 516 14.71 -14.46 23.09
CA GLY A 516 15.79 -15.31 22.57
C GLY A 516 17.01 -15.31 23.51
N TYR A 517 18.13 -15.85 23.03
CA TYR A 517 19.44 -15.68 23.68
C TYR A 517 19.93 -14.25 23.39
N PRO A 518 19.76 -13.29 24.32
CA PRO A 518 19.86 -11.90 23.94
C PRO A 518 21.33 -11.49 23.93
N CYS A 519 21.85 -11.18 22.75
CA CYS A 519 23.22 -10.71 22.60
C CYS A 519 23.21 -9.24 22.17
N LEU A 520 23.95 -8.40 22.90
CA LEU A 520 24.14 -6.99 22.55
C LEU A 520 24.60 -6.85 21.08
N ASP A 521 23.88 -6.03 20.33
CA ASP A 521 24.09 -5.66 18.92
C ASP A 521 24.09 -6.85 17.95
N GLN A 522 23.36 -7.92 18.28
CA GLN A 522 23.10 -9.03 17.38
C GLN A 522 22.20 -8.60 16.21
N VAL A 523 22.20 -9.36 15.11
CA VAL A 523 21.27 -9.20 13.98
C VAL A 523 19.83 -9.04 14.48
N GLY A 524 19.12 -8.03 14.01
CA GLY A 524 17.74 -7.74 14.39
C GLY A 524 17.60 -6.89 15.66
N ARG A 525 18.73 -6.41 16.22
CA ARG A 525 18.76 -5.62 17.46
C ARG A 525 19.24 -4.21 17.18
N TRP A 526 18.42 -3.24 17.60
CA TRP A 526 18.68 -1.82 17.40
C TRP A 526 19.03 -1.14 18.73
N ARG A 527 18.31 -0.10 19.16
CA ARG A 527 18.66 0.70 20.34
C ARG A 527 18.28 0.06 21.67
N ASP A 528 18.80 0.56 22.78
CA ASP A 528 18.39 0.15 24.13
C ASP A 528 16.96 0.69 24.43
N ALA A 529 16.12 -0.08 25.12
CA ALA A 529 14.66 0.19 25.22
C ALA A 529 14.24 1.34 26.17
N GLY A 530 15.18 2.15 26.69
CA GLY A 530 14.90 3.19 27.70
C GLY A 530 15.58 4.54 27.43
N PRO A 531 15.00 5.67 27.91
CA PRO A 531 15.57 7.01 27.74
C PRO A 531 16.76 7.30 28.66
N ASP A 532 16.92 6.53 29.74
CA ASP A 532 18.03 6.59 30.67
C ASP A 532 18.76 5.23 30.68
N ASP A 533 20.09 5.27 30.81
CA ASP A 533 21.02 4.17 31.14
C ASP A 533 21.77 3.43 30.03
N ASN A 534 23.04 3.25 30.36
CA ASN A 534 23.99 2.36 29.72
C ASN A 534 23.58 0.90 29.98
N TYR A 535 22.99 0.25 28.97
CA TYR A 535 22.87 -1.21 28.84
C TYR A 535 21.59 -1.90 29.40
N HIS A 536 20.45 -1.61 28.76
CA HIS A 536 19.14 -2.26 28.94
C HIS A 536 18.79 -3.22 27.77
N PRO A 537 17.68 -4.00 27.82
CA PRO A 537 17.21 -4.80 26.66
C PRO A 537 17.13 -3.99 25.38
N GLN A 538 17.65 -4.54 24.27
CA GLN A 538 17.58 -3.89 22.97
C GLN A 538 16.20 -4.02 22.34
N ALA A 539 15.72 -2.88 21.83
CA ALA A 539 14.59 -2.77 20.93
C ALA A 539 14.83 -3.61 19.67
N PHE A 540 13.74 -4.17 19.20
CA PHE A 540 13.73 -5.08 18.09
C PHE A 540 13.57 -4.34 16.78
N GLU A 541 14.48 -4.57 15.84
CA GLU A 541 14.34 -4.07 14.48
C GLU A 541 14.94 -5.10 13.50
N PRO A 542 14.11 -5.93 12.85
CA PRO A 542 14.56 -7.02 11.99
C PRO A 542 15.32 -6.56 10.75
N TYR A 543 16.14 -7.44 10.20
CA TYR A 543 16.57 -7.31 8.80
C TYR A 543 15.46 -7.74 7.84
N TYR A 544 15.45 -7.14 6.64
CA TYR A 544 14.52 -7.51 5.57
C TYR A 544 15.27 -7.77 4.27
N ALA A 545 14.83 -8.76 3.50
CA ALA A 545 15.39 -9.02 2.17
C ALA A 545 14.35 -9.46 1.15
N TRP A 546 14.48 -8.97 -0.09
CA TRP A 546 13.60 -9.33 -1.20
C TRP A 546 14.26 -9.10 -2.56
N GLY A 547 13.78 -9.77 -3.61
CA GLY A 547 14.16 -9.48 -5.00
C GLY A 547 15.62 -9.73 -5.37
N ASN A 548 16.44 -10.32 -4.49
CA ASN A 548 17.81 -10.68 -4.82
C ASN A 548 17.86 -11.92 -5.70
N THR A 549 18.81 -11.96 -6.64
CA THR A 549 18.98 -13.09 -7.56
C THR A 549 20.40 -13.64 -7.56
N TYR A 550 20.54 -14.96 -7.63
CA TYR A 550 21.77 -15.71 -7.82
C TYR A 550 21.68 -16.57 -9.06
N ASN A 551 22.50 -16.29 -10.08
CA ASN A 551 22.49 -16.95 -11.38
C ASN A 551 21.05 -17.06 -11.96
N GLY A 552 20.24 -16.00 -11.76
CA GLY A 552 18.85 -15.91 -12.21
C GLY A 552 17.78 -16.53 -11.29
N ALA A 553 18.16 -17.19 -10.19
CA ALA A 553 17.24 -17.73 -9.19
C ALA A 553 17.10 -16.82 -7.97
N SER A 554 15.97 -16.86 -7.25
CA SER A 554 15.78 -16.07 -6.03
C SER A 554 16.77 -16.43 -4.92
N GLU A 555 17.29 -15.41 -4.22
CA GLU A 555 18.22 -15.59 -3.11
C GLU A 555 17.76 -14.84 -1.85
N ASN A 556 17.84 -15.52 -0.71
CA ASN A 556 17.35 -15.06 0.60
C ASN A 556 18.49 -14.94 1.63
N LEU A 557 18.23 -14.24 2.73
CA LEU A 557 19.10 -14.25 3.91
C LEU A 557 19.12 -15.66 4.53
N LYS A 558 20.32 -16.10 4.94
CA LYS A 558 20.54 -17.41 5.56
C LYS A 558 21.42 -17.27 6.78
N ILE A 559 21.13 -18.06 7.82
CA ILE A 559 21.97 -18.15 9.00
C ILE A 559 23.15 -19.06 8.66
N ARG A 560 24.38 -18.60 8.96
CA ARG A 560 25.59 -19.40 8.73
C ARG A 560 25.92 -20.26 9.93
N ASP A 561 25.97 -21.57 9.72
CA ASP A 561 26.21 -22.57 10.77
C ASP A 561 27.65 -23.09 10.66
N TRP A 562 28.63 -22.32 11.15
CA TRP A 562 30.04 -22.72 10.99
C TRP A 562 30.35 -24.03 11.70
N HIS A 563 29.73 -24.27 12.85
CA HIS A 563 29.76 -25.49 13.62
C HIS A 563 28.64 -25.32 14.66
N LEU A 564 27.93 -26.39 15.03
CA LEU A 564 27.12 -26.54 16.24
C LEU A 564 25.59 -26.52 16.03
N SER A 565 25.01 -27.72 15.92
CA SER A 565 23.57 -28.03 15.87
C SER A 565 22.72 -27.60 17.10
N TYR A 566 23.32 -26.86 18.04
CA TYR A 566 22.70 -26.38 19.27
C TYR A 566 22.47 -24.85 19.28
N LEU A 567 22.73 -24.15 18.17
CA LEU A 567 22.51 -22.70 18.02
C LEU A 567 21.08 -22.33 17.58
N ASN A 568 20.16 -23.30 17.52
CA ASN A 568 18.73 -23.06 17.28
C ASN A 568 18.17 -22.07 18.33
N GLY A 569 17.79 -20.86 17.91
CA GLY A 569 17.12 -19.87 18.76
C GLY A 569 17.81 -18.50 18.93
N ILE A 570 19.05 -18.34 18.44
CA ILE A 570 19.82 -17.08 18.59
C ILE A 570 19.42 -16.05 17.53
N ILE A 571 19.43 -16.43 16.25
CA ILE A 571 18.87 -15.65 15.14
C ILE A 571 17.73 -16.47 14.54
N LEU A 572 16.57 -15.87 14.31
CA LEU A 572 15.38 -16.55 13.80
C LEU A 572 14.71 -15.77 12.67
N GLU A 573 14.27 -16.49 11.64
CA GLU A 573 13.37 -15.94 10.61
C GLU A 573 11.98 -15.71 11.21
N GLY A 574 11.31 -14.63 10.82
CA GLY A 574 10.02 -14.23 11.41
C GLY A 574 10.16 -13.56 12.77
N ARG A 575 11.40 -13.46 13.27
CA ARG A 575 11.79 -12.61 14.40
C ARG A 575 12.88 -11.69 13.87
N ASP A 576 14.15 -12.09 13.93
CA ASP A 576 15.33 -11.20 13.80
C ASP A 576 15.60 -10.79 12.35
N PHE A 577 15.02 -11.53 11.40
CA PHE A 577 15.00 -11.16 10.00
C PHE A 577 13.76 -11.72 9.29
N TYR A 578 13.44 -11.15 8.13
CA TYR A 578 12.37 -11.59 7.24
C TYR A 578 12.83 -11.60 5.79
N ASN A 579 12.57 -12.69 5.08
CA ASN A 579 12.74 -12.75 3.62
C ASN A 579 11.49 -12.23 2.89
N MET A 580 11.15 -10.97 3.16
CA MET A 580 10.05 -10.24 2.52
C MET A 580 10.36 -8.75 2.39
N VAL A 581 9.52 -8.03 1.63
CA VAL A 581 9.60 -6.58 1.51
C VAL A 581 9.40 -5.91 2.88
N LYS A 582 10.29 -4.98 3.26
CA LYS A 582 10.12 -4.18 4.48
C LYS A 582 8.90 -3.26 4.36
N PRO A 583 7.88 -3.37 5.23
CA PRO A 583 6.72 -2.48 5.17
C PRO A 583 7.08 -1.01 5.38
N GLY A 584 6.57 -0.12 4.51
CA GLY A 584 6.74 1.33 4.62
C GLY A 584 8.16 1.84 4.34
N TYR A 585 9.07 0.98 3.87
CA TYR A 585 10.42 1.39 3.50
C TYR A 585 10.45 2.00 2.10
N ALA A 586 11.11 3.15 1.98
CA ALA A 586 11.43 3.78 0.70
C ALA A 586 12.95 4.04 0.65
N PRO A 587 13.66 3.59 -0.40
CA PRO A 587 15.07 3.91 -0.57
C PRO A 587 15.29 5.42 -0.66
N TYR A 588 16.44 5.89 -0.16
CA TYR A 588 16.83 7.29 -0.35
C TYR A 588 17.06 7.60 -1.84
N THR A 589 16.88 8.86 -2.25
CA THR A 589 17.00 9.28 -3.66
C THR A 589 18.33 8.83 -4.29
N TYR A 590 18.24 8.19 -5.46
CA TYR A 590 19.37 7.81 -6.31
C TYR A 590 19.30 8.56 -7.67
N PRO A 591 20.44 9.01 -8.23
CA PRO A 591 21.75 9.06 -7.59
C PRO A 591 21.74 10.01 -6.39
N HIS A 592 22.69 9.84 -5.46
CA HIS A 592 22.78 10.64 -4.25
C HIS A 592 22.93 12.12 -4.64
N PRO A 593 22.21 13.08 -4.02
CA PRO A 593 22.22 14.48 -4.47
C PRO A 593 23.60 15.14 -4.54
N LEU A 594 24.59 14.65 -3.80
CA LEU A 594 25.97 15.15 -3.87
C LEU A 594 26.72 14.74 -5.15
N THR A 595 26.27 13.70 -5.87
CA THR A 595 26.88 13.30 -7.14
C THR A 595 26.64 14.31 -8.26
N LEU A 596 25.63 15.16 -8.07
CA LEU A 596 25.17 16.17 -9.00
C LEU A 596 26.00 17.45 -8.99
N GLN A 597 26.95 17.57 -8.06
CA GLN A 597 27.76 18.78 -7.87
C GLN A 597 28.80 19.02 -8.99
N ASP A 598 29.03 18.04 -9.88
CA ASP A 598 30.07 18.11 -10.93
C ASP A 598 29.61 18.29 -12.34
N VAL A 599 28.32 18.16 -12.60
CA VAL A 599 27.90 18.16 -13.98
C VAL A 599 28.00 19.61 -14.47
N VAL A 600 28.93 19.90 -15.40
CA VAL A 600 28.90 21.15 -16.17
C VAL A 600 28.02 20.87 -17.37
N ASP A 601 26.72 20.86 -17.11
CA ASP A 601 25.72 20.84 -18.16
C ASP A 601 25.28 22.27 -18.44
N THR A 602 25.48 22.69 -19.68
CA THR A 602 25.08 24.02 -20.16
C THR A 602 23.87 23.93 -21.09
N SER A 603 23.46 22.71 -21.43
CA SER A 603 22.28 22.44 -22.23
C SER A 603 21.04 22.56 -21.35
N SER A 604 19.98 23.14 -21.89
CA SER A 604 18.70 23.11 -21.21
C SER A 604 18.02 21.77 -21.50
N PRO A 605 17.42 21.11 -20.50
CA PRO A 605 16.73 19.86 -20.73
C PRO A 605 15.55 20.05 -21.69
N ILE A 606 15.11 18.95 -22.28
CA ILE A 606 13.92 18.88 -23.12
C ILE A 606 12.74 18.50 -22.23
N ALA A 607 11.68 19.32 -22.26
CA ALA A 607 10.44 19.02 -21.55
C ALA A 607 9.82 17.70 -22.06
N PRO A 608 8.99 17.01 -21.26
CA PRO A 608 8.23 15.85 -21.71
C PRO A 608 7.55 16.06 -23.06
N ALA A 609 7.52 15.03 -23.90
CA ALA A 609 6.82 15.11 -25.18
C ALA A 609 5.29 15.14 -25.02
N VAL A 610 4.76 14.53 -23.96
CA VAL A 610 3.32 14.42 -23.68
C VAL A 610 3.09 14.63 -22.18
N VAL A 611 2.11 15.47 -21.84
CA VAL A 611 1.52 15.59 -20.52
C VAL A 611 0.07 15.14 -20.65
N ARG A 612 -0.35 14.19 -19.81
CA ARG A 612 -1.69 13.66 -19.74
C ARG A 612 -2.33 14.06 -18.42
N ASP A 613 -3.60 14.41 -18.44
CA ASP A 613 -4.42 14.62 -17.26
C ASP A 613 -4.83 13.26 -16.65
N GLY A 614 -4.94 13.22 -15.33
CA GLY A 614 -5.18 11.99 -14.56
C GLY A 614 -3.91 11.25 -14.11
N THR A 615 -4.09 10.09 -13.48
CA THR A 615 -3.03 9.29 -12.85
C THR A 615 -2.45 8.18 -13.73
N SER A 616 -3.10 7.88 -14.86
CA SER A 616 -2.74 6.77 -15.75
C SER A 616 -1.64 7.16 -16.73
N THR A 617 -0.56 6.38 -16.79
CA THR A 617 0.60 6.63 -17.69
C THR A 617 0.28 6.47 -19.18
N VAL A 618 -0.86 5.88 -19.52
CA VAL A 618 -1.26 5.54 -20.91
C VAL A 618 -2.56 6.18 -21.36
N THR A 619 -3.46 6.55 -20.44
CA THR A 619 -4.75 7.18 -20.77
C THR A 619 -4.81 8.60 -20.24
N ASP A 620 -5.35 9.49 -21.07
CA ASP A 620 -5.60 10.89 -20.72
C ASP A 620 -7.02 11.06 -20.16
N VAL A 621 -7.21 12.02 -19.24
CA VAL A 621 -8.48 12.27 -18.55
C VAL A 621 -8.97 13.69 -18.81
N ALA A 622 -9.93 13.81 -19.72
CA ALA A 622 -10.52 15.11 -20.12
C ALA A 622 -11.35 15.81 -19.02
N PHE A 623 -11.80 15.10 -17.98
CA PHE A 623 -12.64 15.69 -16.93
C PHE A 623 -12.46 15.05 -15.54
N THR A 624 -12.79 15.81 -14.49
CA THR A 624 -12.88 15.32 -13.10
C THR A 624 -14.16 15.83 -12.45
N TYR A 625 -14.70 15.06 -11.51
CA TYR A 625 -15.80 15.50 -10.65
C TYR A 625 -15.29 16.11 -9.34
N SER A 626 -13.99 16.01 -9.07
CA SER A 626 -13.41 16.57 -7.86
C SER A 626 -13.23 18.08 -7.97
N THR A 627 -13.79 18.82 -7.02
CA THR A 627 -13.53 20.27 -6.84
C THR A 627 -12.28 20.54 -6.01
N THR A 628 -11.56 19.49 -5.60
CA THR A 628 -10.43 19.58 -4.67
C THR A 628 -9.18 18.82 -5.11
N SER A 629 -9.22 18.11 -6.23
CA SER A 629 -8.06 17.35 -6.70
C SER A 629 -8.01 17.32 -8.22
N LEU A 630 -6.79 17.46 -8.73
CA LEU A 630 -6.44 17.27 -10.12
C LEU A 630 -5.19 16.39 -10.14
N ALA A 631 -4.97 15.69 -11.24
CA ALA A 631 -3.78 14.88 -11.42
C ALA A 631 -3.27 15.04 -12.84
N ALA A 632 -1.97 14.85 -13.02
CA ALA A 632 -1.36 14.70 -14.33
C ALA A 632 -0.18 13.73 -14.25
N ASN A 633 0.14 13.14 -15.39
CA ASN A 633 1.29 12.28 -15.63
C ASN A 633 1.94 12.67 -16.97
N TRP A 634 3.18 12.26 -17.21
CA TRP A 634 3.89 12.60 -18.44
C TRP A 634 4.95 11.57 -18.75
N ASN A 635 5.34 11.51 -20.03
CA ASN A 635 6.52 10.76 -20.43
C ASN A 635 7.77 11.42 -19.86
N SER A 636 8.85 10.67 -19.64
CA SER A 636 10.10 11.28 -19.18
C SER A 636 10.57 12.36 -20.16
N GLY A 637 10.98 13.51 -19.63
CA GLY A 637 11.81 14.45 -20.37
C GLY A 637 13.17 13.81 -20.70
N SER A 638 13.93 14.47 -21.56
CA SER A 638 15.28 14.03 -21.90
C SER A 638 16.25 15.19 -21.75
N ASP A 639 17.46 14.87 -21.36
CA ASP A 639 18.58 15.80 -21.36
C ASP A 639 19.79 15.04 -21.89
N PRO A 640 20.49 15.59 -22.90
CA PRO A 640 21.55 14.88 -23.59
C PRO A 640 22.85 14.77 -22.78
N ASP A 641 23.02 15.59 -21.72
CA ASP A 641 24.32 15.79 -21.06
C ASP A 641 24.30 15.34 -19.60
N SER A 642 23.32 15.79 -18.79
CA SER A 642 23.22 15.46 -17.37
C SER A 642 22.01 14.63 -16.98
N GLY A 643 21.04 14.43 -17.88
CA GLY A 643 19.80 13.73 -17.56
C GLY A 643 18.84 14.56 -16.70
N ILE A 644 17.66 14.00 -16.40
CA ILE A 644 16.59 14.73 -15.69
C ILE A 644 16.65 14.48 -14.18
N TYR A 645 16.80 15.56 -13.41
CA TYR A 645 16.73 15.55 -11.94
C TYR A 645 15.29 15.51 -11.42
N GLY A 646 14.40 16.18 -12.11
CA GLY A 646 13.00 16.24 -11.74
C GLY A 646 12.22 17.23 -12.58
N TYR A 647 11.01 17.53 -12.13
CA TYR A 647 10.10 18.39 -12.87
C TYR A 647 9.65 19.57 -12.01
N ILE A 648 9.34 20.68 -12.69
CA ILE A 648 8.51 21.74 -12.12
C ILE A 648 7.19 21.78 -12.86
N ILE A 649 6.11 22.03 -12.13
CA ILE A 649 4.76 22.11 -12.69
C ILE A 649 4.11 23.45 -12.38
N ALA A 650 3.22 23.88 -13.25
CA ALA A 650 2.26 24.95 -13.01
C ALA A 650 0.86 24.48 -13.42
N VAL A 651 -0.16 25.06 -12.79
CA VAL A 651 -1.56 24.77 -13.10
C VAL A 651 -2.30 26.08 -13.32
N GLY A 652 -3.11 26.16 -14.37
CA GLY A 652 -3.89 27.35 -14.70
C GLY A 652 -5.14 27.01 -15.51
N THR A 653 -6.00 27.99 -15.69
CA THR A 653 -7.25 27.87 -16.47
C THR A 653 -7.07 28.11 -17.98
N SER A 654 -5.82 28.19 -18.42
CA SER A 654 -5.42 28.30 -19.83
C SER A 654 -4.14 27.50 -20.03
N ALA A 655 -3.94 26.92 -21.21
CA ALA A 655 -2.71 26.21 -21.57
C ALA A 655 -1.46 27.08 -21.28
N GLY A 656 -0.48 26.54 -20.55
CA GLY A 656 0.72 27.27 -20.12
C GLY A 656 0.51 28.22 -18.93
N GLY A 657 -0.71 28.33 -18.42
CA GLY A 657 -1.10 29.26 -17.37
C GLY A 657 -0.63 28.83 -15.98
N THR A 658 -0.35 29.81 -15.13
CA THR A 658 0.14 29.61 -13.74
C THR A 658 -0.84 30.13 -12.69
N GLY A 659 -2.11 30.33 -13.08
CA GLY A 659 -3.09 31.10 -12.30
C GLY A 659 -3.65 30.39 -11.07
N LEU A 660 -3.65 29.05 -11.05
CA LEU A 660 -4.06 28.25 -9.90
C LEU A 660 -2.85 27.88 -9.04
N VAL A 661 -1.77 27.42 -9.69
CA VAL A 661 -0.50 27.06 -9.06
C VAL A 661 0.65 27.62 -9.90
N GLY A 662 1.49 28.43 -9.27
CA GLY A 662 2.74 28.90 -9.85
C GLY A 662 3.75 27.77 -10.05
N TRP A 663 4.76 27.98 -10.89
CA TRP A 663 5.84 27.01 -11.12
C TRP A 663 6.43 26.49 -9.80
N THR A 664 6.18 25.23 -9.50
CA THR A 664 6.53 24.57 -8.23
C THR A 664 7.32 23.31 -8.54
N SER A 665 8.44 23.10 -7.85
CA SER A 665 9.25 21.88 -7.99
C SER A 665 8.60 20.69 -7.32
N ILE A 666 8.62 19.54 -7.99
CA ILE A 666 7.96 18.31 -7.55
C ILE A 666 8.89 17.10 -7.50
N GLY A 667 10.19 17.28 -7.75
CA GLY A 667 11.15 16.17 -7.83
C GLY A 667 10.90 15.22 -9.00
N ASN A 668 11.30 13.96 -8.89
CA ASN A 668 11.16 12.94 -9.94
C ASN A 668 9.89 12.08 -9.79
N PHE A 669 8.88 12.60 -9.08
CA PHE A 669 7.66 11.85 -8.78
C PHE A 669 6.58 12.05 -9.84
N THR A 670 5.94 10.96 -10.25
CA THR A 670 4.62 10.95 -10.89
C THR A 670 3.57 10.47 -9.88
N SER A 671 2.79 11.40 -9.32
CA SER A 671 1.32 11.30 -9.19
C SER A 671 0.72 12.21 -8.09
N THR A 672 -0.50 12.69 -8.40
CA THR A 672 -1.60 13.24 -7.58
C THR A 672 -1.31 14.28 -6.50
N ARG A 673 -1.96 15.46 -6.61
CA ARG A 673 -1.92 16.53 -5.60
C ARG A 673 -3.34 17.05 -5.31
N THR A 674 -3.63 17.35 -4.04
CA THR A 674 -4.90 17.99 -3.63
C THR A 674 -4.79 19.51 -3.77
N TYR A 675 -5.73 20.15 -4.48
CA TYR A 675 -5.78 21.59 -4.74
C TYR A 675 -7.08 22.18 -4.17
N ALA A 676 -7.01 23.23 -3.35
CA ALA A 676 -8.22 23.87 -2.83
C ALA A 676 -8.81 24.87 -3.83
N GLY A 677 -10.13 24.80 -4.07
CA GLY A 677 -10.88 25.87 -4.76
C GLY A 677 -11.02 25.72 -6.27
N LEU A 678 -11.15 24.49 -6.79
CA LEU A 678 -11.47 24.30 -8.21
C LEU A 678 -12.92 24.69 -8.50
N VAL A 679 -13.14 25.34 -9.64
CA VAL A 679 -14.43 25.87 -10.05
C VAL A 679 -15.06 24.90 -11.05
N THR A 680 -16.24 24.42 -10.72
CA THR A 680 -17.06 23.62 -11.65
C THR A 680 -17.33 24.39 -12.94
N GLY A 681 -17.15 23.73 -14.08
CA GLY A 681 -17.22 24.30 -15.42
C GLY A 681 -15.92 24.93 -15.91
N ALA A 682 -14.85 24.94 -15.10
CA ALA A 682 -13.53 25.42 -15.52
C ALA A 682 -12.63 24.25 -15.94
N THR A 683 -11.88 24.46 -17.02
CA THR A 683 -10.82 23.54 -17.49
C THR A 683 -9.48 23.98 -16.93
N TYR A 684 -8.74 23.03 -16.35
CA TYR A 684 -7.43 23.26 -15.78
C TYR A 684 -6.35 22.53 -16.56
N TYR A 685 -5.26 23.22 -16.85
CA TYR A 685 -4.15 22.72 -17.65
C TYR A 685 -2.93 22.55 -16.78
N PHE A 686 -2.28 21.40 -16.89
CA PHE A 686 -0.97 21.16 -16.29
C PHE A 686 0.11 21.58 -17.27
N SER A 687 1.03 22.40 -16.81
CA SER A 687 2.22 22.78 -17.56
C SER A 687 3.43 22.20 -16.84
N VAL A 688 4.25 21.42 -17.56
CA VAL A 688 5.38 20.68 -17.01
C VAL A 688 6.66 21.14 -17.70
N LYS A 689 7.68 21.41 -16.90
CA LYS A 689 9.05 21.64 -17.36
C LYS A 689 9.97 20.63 -16.73
N ALA A 690 10.93 20.15 -17.51
CA ALA A 690 11.99 19.31 -17.01
C ALA A 690 13.09 20.17 -16.37
N VAL A 691 13.69 19.66 -15.30
CA VAL A 691 14.86 20.21 -14.62
C VAL A 691 15.95 19.17 -14.70
N ASN A 692 17.10 19.54 -15.25
CA ASN A 692 18.23 18.63 -15.33
C ASN A 692 19.02 18.65 -14.01
N ILE A 693 20.04 17.82 -13.96
CA ILE A 693 20.85 17.56 -12.76
C ILE A 693 21.59 18.80 -12.22
N VAL A 694 21.81 19.79 -13.08
CA VAL A 694 22.46 21.06 -12.70
C VAL A 694 21.48 22.19 -12.38
N GLY A 695 20.18 21.90 -12.42
CA GLY A 695 19.12 22.88 -12.13
C GLY A 695 18.73 23.78 -13.31
N LEU A 696 19.22 23.51 -14.53
CA LEU A 696 18.70 24.16 -15.73
C LEU A 696 17.31 23.63 -16.03
N VAL A 697 16.45 24.55 -16.45
CA VAL A 697 15.04 24.29 -16.71
C VAL A 697 14.80 24.34 -18.21
N SER A 698 14.01 23.41 -18.73
CA SER A 698 13.63 23.39 -20.13
C SER A 698 13.07 24.74 -20.60
N THR A 699 13.51 25.18 -21.78
CA THR A 699 13.17 26.50 -22.35
C THR A 699 11.67 26.60 -22.68
N GLY A 700 11.05 25.49 -23.07
CA GLY A 700 9.60 25.35 -23.25
C GLY A 700 8.92 24.58 -22.10
N ALA A 701 7.60 24.60 -22.04
CA ALA A 701 6.80 23.74 -21.18
C ALA A 701 5.95 22.82 -22.04
N ALA A 702 5.83 21.55 -21.63
CA ALA A 702 4.82 20.66 -22.14
C ALA A 702 3.50 20.95 -21.40
N VAL A 703 2.38 20.95 -22.11
CA VAL A 703 1.09 21.33 -21.53
C VAL A 703 0.09 20.22 -21.82
N SER A 704 -0.73 19.85 -20.83
CA SER A 704 -1.86 18.95 -21.05
C SER A 704 -2.94 19.61 -21.92
N ASP A 705 -3.85 18.81 -22.44
CA ASP A 705 -5.02 19.25 -23.20
C ASP A 705 -6.18 19.72 -22.30
N GLY A 706 -6.11 19.47 -21.00
CA GLY A 706 -6.84 20.17 -19.95
C GLY A 706 -7.97 19.34 -19.34
N GLN A 707 -8.00 19.31 -18.01
CA GLN A 707 -9.00 18.58 -17.23
C GLN A 707 -10.15 19.51 -16.83
N CYS A 708 -11.34 19.27 -17.37
CA CYS A 708 -12.55 20.02 -17.01
C CYS A 708 -13.14 19.52 -15.68
N VAL A 709 -13.35 20.42 -14.71
CA VAL A 709 -14.12 20.08 -13.52
C VAL A 709 -15.60 20.11 -13.89
N ILE A 710 -16.26 18.96 -13.89
CA ILE A 710 -17.68 18.85 -14.23
C ILE A 710 -18.52 18.56 -13.00
N THR A 711 -19.79 18.93 -13.05
CA THR A 711 -20.73 18.67 -11.96
C THR A 711 -21.16 17.21 -12.05
N ASP A 712 -21.09 16.49 -10.94
CA ASP A 712 -21.75 15.20 -10.83
C ASP A 712 -23.28 15.41 -10.80
N GLY A 713 -23.96 14.77 -11.75
CA GLY A 713 -25.41 14.87 -11.96
C GLY A 713 -26.17 13.61 -11.55
N THR A 714 -25.48 12.59 -11.04
CA THR A 714 -26.06 11.30 -10.66
C THR A 714 -26.19 11.19 -9.15
N PRO A 715 -27.38 10.87 -8.60
CA PRO A 715 -27.51 10.63 -7.16
C PRO A 715 -26.74 9.39 -6.70
N PRO A 716 -26.28 9.35 -5.44
CA PRO A 716 -25.59 8.19 -4.89
C PRO A 716 -26.49 6.95 -4.84
N PHE A 717 -25.87 5.77 -4.94
CA PHE A 717 -26.57 4.48 -5.01
C PHE A 717 -26.38 3.65 -3.72
N TRP A 718 -27.47 3.05 -3.23
CA TRP A 718 -27.40 2.00 -2.20
C TRP A 718 -27.15 0.67 -2.90
N GLY A 719 -26.01 0.03 -2.64
CA GLY A 719 -25.58 -1.23 -3.27
C GLY A 719 -26.73 -2.24 -3.44
N GLY A 720 -26.76 -2.94 -4.59
CA GLY A 720 -27.86 -3.84 -4.98
C GLY A 720 -28.24 -4.88 -3.92
N ALA A 721 -29.46 -5.42 -4.02
CA ALA A 721 -30.13 -6.41 -3.14
C ALA A 721 -29.28 -6.94 -1.96
N GLY A 722 -29.20 -6.16 -0.87
CA GLY A 722 -28.44 -6.54 0.33
C GLY A 722 -28.09 -5.40 1.28
N SER A 723 -27.97 -4.15 0.80
CA SER A 723 -27.73 -2.99 1.68
C SER A 723 -28.95 -2.69 2.55
N SER A 724 -28.76 -2.57 3.87
CA SER A 724 -29.84 -2.36 4.84
C SER A 724 -29.56 -1.23 5.84
N VAL A 725 -30.62 -0.52 6.20
CA VAL A 725 -30.67 0.33 7.39
C VAL A 725 -31.21 -0.54 8.53
N ARG A 726 -30.53 -0.50 9.68
CA ARG A 726 -30.77 -1.35 10.84
C ARG A 726 -30.96 -0.51 12.08
N ASP A 727 -31.82 -0.94 12.99
CA ASP A 727 -32.02 -0.28 14.27
C ASP A 727 -30.93 -0.72 15.27
N GLY A 728 -30.49 0.21 16.12
CA GLY A 728 -29.44 -0.02 17.13
C GLY A 728 -28.10 0.66 16.84
N ALA A 729 -27.29 0.81 17.89
CA ALA A 729 -26.05 1.60 17.85
C ALA A 729 -24.81 0.83 17.36
N VAL A 730 -24.90 -0.51 17.29
CA VAL A 730 -23.76 -1.37 16.94
C VAL A 730 -23.79 -1.65 15.43
N ALA A 731 -22.70 -1.34 14.74
CA ALA A 731 -22.61 -1.53 13.29
C ALA A 731 -22.84 -3.00 12.89
N GLY A 732 -23.71 -3.21 11.90
CA GLY A 732 -24.06 -4.54 11.38
C GLY A 732 -25.08 -5.31 12.22
N VAL A 733 -25.50 -4.77 13.37
CA VAL A 733 -26.48 -5.41 14.27
C VAL A 733 -27.82 -4.70 14.14
N ASP A 734 -28.89 -5.48 14.07
CA ASP A 734 -30.26 -4.99 14.02
C ASP A 734 -30.99 -5.37 15.32
N ILE A 735 -31.71 -4.43 15.93
CA ILE A 735 -32.50 -4.66 17.15
C ILE A 735 -33.98 -4.44 16.89
N SER A 736 -34.82 -5.37 17.34
CA SER A 736 -36.27 -5.26 17.19
C SER A 736 -36.95 -4.52 18.36
N THR A 737 -36.26 -4.36 19.51
CA THR A 737 -36.84 -3.76 20.72
C THR A 737 -35.83 -2.88 21.47
N THR A 738 -36.32 -1.86 22.18
CA THR A 738 -35.53 -1.03 23.10
C THR A 738 -36.31 -0.70 24.37
N ILE A 739 -35.65 -0.66 25.53
CA ILE A 739 -36.24 -0.21 26.80
C ILE A 739 -36.08 1.30 27.03
N SER A 740 -35.38 1.99 26.14
CA SER A 740 -35.14 3.42 26.27
C SER A 740 -36.36 4.20 25.81
N THR A 741 -36.90 5.05 26.67
CA THR A 741 -38.00 5.97 26.35
C THR A 741 -37.53 7.34 25.87
N ALA A 742 -36.22 7.58 25.84
CA ALA A 742 -35.65 8.88 25.53
C ALA A 742 -34.58 8.86 24.43
N GLN A 743 -34.21 7.69 23.91
CA GLN A 743 -33.11 7.55 22.97
C GLN A 743 -33.33 6.40 21.99
N LEU A 744 -33.06 6.67 20.71
CA LEU A 744 -33.01 5.68 19.64
C LEU A 744 -31.69 5.77 18.89
N SER A 745 -31.31 4.69 18.21
CA SER A 745 -30.10 4.62 17.39
C SER A 745 -30.31 3.73 16.17
N ALA A 746 -29.49 3.93 15.13
CA ALA A 746 -29.47 3.12 13.92
C ALA A 746 -28.06 3.03 13.33
N ASN A 747 -27.87 2.04 12.47
CA ASN A 747 -26.66 1.82 11.67
C ASN A 747 -27.03 1.37 10.25
N TRP A 748 -26.16 1.61 9.27
CA TRP A 748 -26.42 1.23 7.88
C TRP A 748 -25.16 0.89 7.11
N ASP A 749 -25.32 0.19 5.99
CA ASP A 749 -24.23 -0.12 5.07
C ASP A 749 -23.76 1.14 4.30
N ALA A 750 -22.52 1.16 3.83
CA ALA A 750 -22.04 2.31 3.06
C ALA A 750 -22.70 2.37 1.67
N ALA A 751 -23.23 3.55 1.31
CA ALA A 751 -23.62 3.85 -0.06
C ALA A 751 -22.38 4.07 -0.95
N THR A 752 -22.55 3.97 -2.25
CA THR A 752 -21.48 4.17 -3.23
C THR A 752 -21.89 5.20 -4.28
N ASP A 753 -20.93 6.00 -4.69
CA ASP A 753 -21.04 6.99 -5.77
C ASP A 753 -19.66 7.03 -6.41
N ALA A 754 -19.57 6.63 -7.68
CA ALA A 754 -18.27 6.43 -8.33
C ALA A 754 -17.68 7.76 -8.82
N GLU A 755 -18.56 8.74 -9.03
CA GLU A 755 -18.28 10.02 -9.65
C GLU A 755 -17.70 11.00 -8.63
N SER A 756 -18.44 11.31 -7.56
CA SER A 756 -18.07 12.31 -6.54
C SER A 756 -17.87 11.73 -5.14
N GLY A 757 -18.18 10.45 -4.94
CA GLY A 757 -18.08 9.78 -3.64
C GLY A 757 -19.14 10.26 -2.65
N ILE A 758 -19.20 9.62 -1.48
CA ILE A 758 -20.17 9.98 -0.44
C ILE A 758 -19.62 11.08 0.47
N SER A 759 -20.31 12.22 0.52
CA SER A 759 -19.98 13.35 1.39
C SER A 759 -20.65 13.26 2.77
N GLY A 760 -21.77 12.57 2.87
CA GLY A 760 -22.44 12.34 4.15
C GLY A 760 -23.75 11.57 4.04
N TYR A 761 -24.46 11.51 5.16
CA TYR A 761 -25.76 10.89 5.27
C TYR A 761 -26.72 11.84 5.97
N LYS A 762 -28.02 11.62 5.84
CA LYS A 762 -29.00 12.27 6.70
C LYS A 762 -30.04 11.25 7.13
N TYR A 763 -30.57 11.43 8.33
CA TYR A 763 -31.58 10.55 8.89
C TYR A 763 -32.80 11.31 9.40
N ALA A 764 -33.95 10.64 9.43
CA ALA A 764 -35.14 11.08 10.13
C ALA A 764 -35.68 9.93 10.99
N ILE A 765 -36.42 10.26 12.04
CA ILE A 765 -37.08 9.27 12.90
C ILE A 765 -38.58 9.50 12.83
N GLY A 766 -39.35 8.46 12.51
CA GLY A 766 -40.81 8.53 12.39
C GLY A 766 -41.51 7.32 13.01
N ILE A 767 -42.83 7.43 13.13
CA ILE A 767 -43.72 6.35 13.61
C ILE A 767 -44.38 5.54 12.48
N ALA A 768 -44.13 5.91 11.23
CA ALA A 768 -44.58 5.17 10.05
C ALA A 768 -43.43 5.10 9.04
N GLY A 769 -43.12 3.89 8.53
CA GLY A 769 -42.15 3.71 7.45
C GLY A 769 -42.60 4.47 6.18
N PHE A 770 -41.63 5.03 5.44
CA PHE A 770 -41.84 5.82 4.21
C PHE A 770 -42.63 7.14 4.38
N GLY A 771 -42.00 8.13 5.03
CA GLY A 771 -42.27 9.53 4.64
C GLY A 771 -43.32 10.31 5.44
N GLY A 772 -43.87 9.76 6.53
CA GLY A 772 -44.92 10.44 7.30
C GLY A 772 -44.81 10.25 8.82
N GLY A 773 -45.15 11.29 9.58
CA GLY A 773 -45.20 11.24 11.06
C GLY A 773 -43.82 11.35 11.74
N TYR A 774 -42.97 12.26 11.28
CA TYR A 774 -41.63 12.44 11.84
C TYR A 774 -41.64 13.00 13.26
N LEU A 775 -41.09 12.23 14.19
CA LEU A 775 -40.71 12.72 15.52
C LEU A 775 -39.43 13.56 15.44
N VAL A 776 -38.53 13.19 14.53
CA VAL A 776 -37.30 13.92 14.22
C VAL A 776 -37.24 14.13 12.72
N ASN A 777 -37.28 15.38 12.29
CA ASN A 777 -37.09 15.77 10.90
C ASN A 777 -35.68 15.44 10.41
N TRP A 778 -35.52 15.41 9.08
CA TRP A 778 -34.24 15.16 8.41
C TRP A 778 -33.09 15.94 9.04
N THR A 779 -32.14 15.19 9.59
CA THR A 779 -30.94 15.66 10.27
C THR A 779 -29.74 15.18 9.48
N THR A 780 -28.94 16.12 8.98
CA THR A 780 -27.71 15.82 8.24
C THR A 780 -26.58 15.41 9.18
N LEU A 781 -25.85 14.39 8.76
CA LEU A 781 -24.66 13.83 9.37
C LEU A 781 -23.50 13.96 8.38
N GLY A 782 -22.27 13.92 8.90
CA GLY A 782 -21.09 13.71 8.06
C GLY A 782 -21.06 12.30 7.47
N ASN A 783 -19.90 11.90 6.96
CA ASN A 783 -19.69 10.55 6.45
C ASN A 783 -19.54 9.52 7.60
N VAL A 784 -20.63 9.30 8.33
CA VAL A 784 -20.76 8.33 9.43
C VAL A 784 -21.89 7.36 9.12
N LEU A 785 -21.73 6.10 9.54
CA LEU A 785 -22.65 5.00 9.26
C LEU A 785 -23.57 4.65 10.43
N THR A 786 -23.58 5.47 11.47
CA THR A 786 -24.43 5.30 12.64
C THR A 786 -25.02 6.63 13.11
N ALA A 787 -26.22 6.57 13.67
CA ALA A 787 -26.89 7.68 14.31
C ALA A 787 -27.36 7.28 15.70
N THR A 788 -27.27 8.21 16.64
CA THR A 788 -27.90 8.07 17.96
C THR A 788 -28.54 9.38 18.34
N ARG A 789 -29.84 9.33 18.66
CA ARG A 789 -30.64 10.50 19.00
C ARG A 789 -31.23 10.33 20.39
N GLY A 790 -30.79 11.15 21.33
CA GLY A 790 -31.39 11.28 22.66
C GLY A 790 -32.44 12.39 22.76
N SER A 791 -32.97 12.60 23.97
CA SER A 791 -34.01 13.60 24.29
C SER A 791 -35.30 13.43 23.48
N LEU A 792 -35.64 12.19 23.17
CA LEU A 792 -36.90 11.83 22.54
C LEU A 792 -37.99 11.67 23.60
N THR A 793 -39.24 11.79 23.21
CA THR A 793 -40.39 11.42 24.05
C THR A 793 -41.04 10.21 23.40
N LEU A 794 -40.54 9.03 23.74
CA LEU A 794 -40.98 7.78 23.13
C LEU A 794 -42.07 7.14 23.98
N VAL A 795 -43.14 6.76 23.31
CA VAL A 795 -44.28 6.06 23.91
C VAL A 795 -43.99 4.56 23.93
N VAL A 796 -44.07 3.95 25.11
CA VAL A 796 -44.03 2.48 25.28
C VAL A 796 -45.16 1.86 24.46
N GLY A 797 -44.85 0.81 23.70
CA GLY A 797 -45.76 0.15 22.76
C GLY A 797 -45.83 0.74 21.37
N SER A 798 -45.02 1.77 21.08
CA SER A 798 -44.91 2.34 19.72
C SER A 798 -43.63 1.88 19.03
N THR A 799 -43.74 1.57 17.74
CA THR A 799 -42.60 1.28 16.86
C THR A 799 -42.11 2.55 16.18
N TYR A 800 -40.79 2.75 16.17
CA TYR A 800 -40.15 3.88 15.51
C TYR A 800 -39.18 3.38 14.43
N TYR A 801 -39.06 4.14 13.35
CA TYR A 801 -38.26 3.79 12.17
C TYR A 801 -37.19 4.84 11.93
N PHE A 802 -36.00 4.41 11.52
CA PHE A 802 -35.01 5.29 10.92
C PHE A 802 -35.15 5.31 9.40
N SER A 803 -35.23 6.52 8.86
CA SER A 803 -35.19 6.80 7.43
C SER A 803 -33.83 7.42 7.10
N VAL A 804 -33.07 6.86 6.16
CA VAL A 804 -31.71 7.33 5.81
C VAL A 804 -31.61 7.63 4.32
N LYS A 805 -30.90 8.71 4.00
CA LYS A 805 -30.43 9.05 2.65
C LYS A 805 -28.93 9.29 2.70
N SER A 806 -28.22 8.87 1.66
CA SER A 806 -26.84 9.25 1.40
C SER A 806 -26.79 10.51 0.56
N ILE A 807 -25.71 11.28 0.72
CA ILE A 807 -25.46 12.54 0.05
C ILE A 807 -24.09 12.42 -0.61
N ASN A 808 -24.00 12.64 -1.92
CA ASN A 808 -22.73 12.57 -2.64
C ASN A 808 -21.96 13.90 -2.59
N GLY A 809 -20.78 13.96 -3.21
CA GLY A 809 -19.96 15.16 -3.29
C GLY A 809 -20.64 16.34 -4.00
N ALA A 810 -21.61 16.09 -4.88
CA ALA A 810 -22.44 17.12 -5.53
C ALA A 810 -23.65 17.58 -4.69
N GLY A 811 -23.87 16.98 -3.52
CA GLY A 811 -25.04 17.29 -2.67
C GLY A 811 -26.34 16.63 -3.15
N LEU A 812 -26.26 15.72 -4.12
CA LEU A 812 -27.40 14.92 -4.57
C LEU A 812 -27.70 13.83 -3.54
N GLU A 813 -28.99 13.59 -3.33
CA GLU A 813 -29.47 12.64 -2.34
C GLU A 813 -29.90 11.35 -3.01
N SER A 814 -29.51 10.22 -2.43
CA SER A 814 -30.05 8.93 -2.85
C SER A 814 -31.54 8.80 -2.53
N ASP A 815 -32.12 7.75 -3.10
CA ASP A 815 -33.43 7.28 -2.68
C ASP A 815 -33.43 6.90 -1.19
N LEU A 816 -34.62 7.01 -0.60
CA LEU A 816 -34.85 6.72 0.80
C LEU A 816 -34.64 5.23 1.09
N SER A 817 -33.85 4.91 2.12
CA SER A 817 -33.81 3.58 2.74
C SER A 817 -34.34 3.64 4.18
N ASN A 818 -35.09 2.61 4.62
CA ASN A 818 -35.71 2.58 5.94
C ASN A 818 -35.25 1.36 6.75
N SER A 819 -35.18 1.51 8.07
CA SER A 819 -35.10 0.38 8.99
C SER A 819 -36.42 -0.40 9.04
N ASN A 820 -36.36 -1.62 9.58
CA ASN A 820 -37.54 -2.46 9.85
C ASN A 820 -38.30 -2.05 11.12
N GLY A 821 -37.73 -1.16 11.94
CA GLY A 821 -38.38 -0.49 13.06
C GLY A 821 -38.05 -1.13 14.41
N VAL A 822 -37.94 -0.28 15.43
CA VAL A 822 -37.68 -0.68 16.83
C VAL A 822 -38.86 -0.36 17.73
N LEU A 823 -39.37 -1.38 18.43
CA LEU A 823 -40.45 -1.26 19.40
C LEU A 823 -39.93 -0.80 20.77
N VAL A 824 -40.56 0.21 21.35
CA VAL A 824 -40.22 0.69 22.71
C VAL A 824 -40.99 -0.12 23.74
N ILE A 825 -40.29 -0.84 24.61
CA ILE A 825 -40.85 -1.75 25.62
C ILE A 825 -40.48 -1.30 27.06
N SER A 826 -41.20 -1.80 28.05
CA SER A 826 -41.02 -1.56 29.48
C SER A 826 -40.59 -2.85 30.19
N THR A 827 -39.66 -2.74 31.14
CA THR A 827 -39.30 -3.85 32.04
C THR A 827 -40.25 -4.00 33.23
N ALA A 828 -41.16 -3.03 33.43
CA ALA A 828 -42.11 -2.99 34.54
C ALA A 828 -43.53 -3.49 34.14
N ASP A 829 -43.62 -4.37 33.15
CA ASP A 829 -44.90 -4.89 32.68
C ASP A 829 -45.51 -5.90 33.68
N ALA A 830 -46.72 -5.58 34.15
CA ALA A 830 -47.53 -6.40 35.04
C ALA A 830 -48.87 -6.84 34.41
N THR A 831 -49.08 -6.52 33.14
CA THR A 831 -50.28 -6.87 32.36
C THR A 831 -50.03 -8.13 31.54
N ALA A 832 -51.08 -8.96 31.36
CA ALA A 832 -50.97 -10.16 30.55
C ALA A 832 -51.13 -9.82 29.06
N PRO A 833 -50.43 -10.52 28.15
CA PRO A 833 -50.52 -10.27 26.72
C PRO A 833 -51.90 -10.65 26.15
N ASN A 834 -52.25 -10.08 25.00
CA ASN A 834 -53.39 -10.55 24.22
C ASN A 834 -53.01 -11.83 23.43
N PRO A 835 -53.94 -12.80 23.29
CA PRO A 835 -53.72 -13.97 22.45
C PRO A 835 -53.60 -13.57 20.96
N PRO A 836 -53.14 -14.48 20.09
CA PRO A 836 -53.23 -14.31 18.64
C PRO A 836 -54.62 -13.89 18.15
N ALA A 837 -54.70 -13.08 17.09
CA ALA A 837 -55.97 -12.73 16.47
C ALA A 837 -56.60 -13.91 15.73
N ASN A 838 -55.80 -14.66 14.97
CA ASN A 838 -56.24 -15.83 14.22
C ASN A 838 -55.31 -17.03 14.46
N VAL A 839 -55.90 -18.22 14.55
CA VAL A 839 -55.21 -19.50 14.58
C VAL A 839 -55.80 -20.33 13.44
N TYR A 840 -54.93 -20.87 12.59
CA TYR A 840 -55.26 -21.67 11.42
C TYR A 840 -54.72 -23.08 11.61
N ASP A 841 -55.48 -24.07 11.16
CA ASP A 841 -55.02 -25.44 11.15
C ASP A 841 -54.07 -25.68 9.96
N GLY A 842 -53.04 -26.51 10.10
CA GLY A 842 -51.99 -26.72 9.09
C GLY A 842 -50.68 -25.95 9.34
N ALA A 843 -49.60 -26.41 8.73
CA ALA A 843 -48.24 -25.87 8.95
C ALA A 843 -47.91 -24.62 8.11
N SER A 844 -48.64 -24.40 7.01
CA SER A 844 -48.38 -23.33 6.03
C SER A 844 -48.96 -21.99 6.50
N THR A 845 -48.13 -20.96 6.59
CA THR A 845 -48.47 -19.64 7.11
C THR A 845 -49.70 -19.02 6.42
N GLY A 846 -50.71 -18.68 7.20
CA GLY A 846 -51.94 -18.02 6.73
C GLY A 846 -52.93 -18.94 6.01
N ILE A 847 -52.59 -20.23 5.87
CA ILE A 847 -53.45 -21.23 5.23
C ILE A 847 -54.13 -22.06 6.32
N ASP A 848 -55.42 -22.28 6.13
CA ASP A 848 -56.28 -23.01 7.04
C ASP A 848 -56.68 -24.37 6.47
N SER A 849 -56.31 -25.43 7.18
CA SER A 849 -56.46 -26.81 6.76
C SER A 849 -57.71 -27.41 7.39
N VAL A 850 -58.76 -27.52 6.59
CA VAL A 850 -60.10 -27.96 7.05
C VAL A 850 -60.13 -29.44 7.46
N SER A 851 -59.23 -30.26 6.90
CA SER A 851 -59.19 -31.70 7.17
C SER A 851 -57.79 -32.29 7.14
N THR A 852 -57.62 -33.49 7.72
CA THR A 852 -56.42 -34.32 7.63
C THR A 852 -56.78 -35.80 7.57
N ILE A 853 -55.94 -36.59 6.91
CA ILE A 853 -56.00 -38.06 6.95
C ILE A 853 -55.02 -38.67 7.96
N SER A 854 -54.20 -37.83 8.62
CA SER A 854 -53.24 -38.29 9.62
C SER A 854 -53.94 -38.72 10.90
N SER A 855 -53.60 -39.91 11.38
CA SER A 855 -54.10 -40.47 12.65
C SER A 855 -53.22 -40.13 13.86
N SER A 856 -52.09 -39.43 13.66
CA SER A 856 -51.14 -39.15 14.75
C SER A 856 -50.44 -37.80 14.70
N THR A 857 -50.70 -37.00 13.66
CA THR A 857 -50.04 -35.70 13.47
C THR A 857 -51.06 -34.61 13.18
N LEU A 858 -50.97 -33.51 13.92
CA LEU A 858 -51.68 -32.26 13.62
C LEU A 858 -50.68 -31.11 13.61
N SER A 859 -51.00 -30.05 12.88
CA SER A 859 -50.19 -28.83 12.82
C SER A 859 -51.08 -27.60 12.85
N ALA A 860 -50.55 -26.47 13.28
CA ALA A 860 -51.24 -25.18 13.24
C ALA A 860 -50.25 -24.04 13.04
N ASN A 861 -50.76 -22.92 12.51
CA ASN A 861 -50.06 -21.66 12.37
C ASN A 861 -50.95 -20.50 12.84
N TRP A 862 -50.39 -19.39 13.30
CA TRP A 862 -51.17 -18.27 13.84
C TRP A 862 -50.53 -16.92 13.58
N THR A 863 -51.36 -15.88 13.65
CA THR A 863 -50.90 -14.50 13.68
C THR A 863 -50.20 -14.19 15.00
N ALA A 864 -49.22 -13.29 15.01
CA ALA A 864 -48.56 -12.90 16.25
C ALA A 864 -49.57 -12.34 17.29
N GLY A 865 -49.37 -12.70 18.55
CA GLY A 865 -50.04 -12.04 19.67
C GLY A 865 -49.52 -10.62 19.87
N THR A 866 -50.25 -9.83 20.65
CA THR A 866 -49.87 -8.44 20.93
C THR A 866 -49.74 -8.19 22.42
N ASP A 867 -48.67 -7.50 22.79
CA ASP A 867 -48.44 -6.97 24.12
C ASP A 867 -47.65 -5.68 23.92
N ALA A 868 -48.29 -4.55 24.21
CA ALA A 868 -47.73 -3.25 23.88
C ALA A 868 -46.61 -2.89 24.85
N GLU A 869 -46.66 -3.42 26.06
CA GLU A 869 -45.81 -3.04 27.17
C GLU A 869 -44.46 -3.74 27.12
N SER A 870 -44.41 -5.07 26.96
CA SER A 870 -43.16 -5.85 26.97
C SER A 870 -42.94 -6.72 25.71
N GLY A 871 -43.90 -6.76 24.80
CA GLY A 871 -43.82 -7.56 23.58
C GLY A 871 -43.98 -9.05 23.85
N ILE A 872 -44.11 -9.86 22.78
CA ILE A 872 -44.29 -11.31 22.88
C ILE A 872 -42.94 -12.03 22.79
N THR A 873 -42.62 -12.84 23.80
CA THR A 873 -41.41 -13.67 23.86
C THR A 873 -41.67 -15.14 23.59
N GLY A 874 -42.94 -15.56 23.59
CA GLY A 874 -43.28 -16.91 23.16
C GLY A 874 -44.76 -17.26 23.16
N TYR A 875 -45.04 -18.51 22.82
CA TYR A 875 -46.38 -19.07 22.81
C TYR A 875 -46.43 -20.41 23.54
N ARG A 876 -47.61 -20.73 24.05
CA ARG A 876 -47.99 -22.10 24.43
C ARG A 876 -49.18 -22.56 23.61
N TYR A 877 -49.20 -23.85 23.27
CA TYR A 877 -50.31 -24.48 22.55
C TYR A 877 -50.85 -25.70 23.30
N ALA A 878 -52.12 -26.02 23.08
CA ALA A 878 -52.76 -27.26 23.50
C ALA A 878 -53.67 -27.78 22.36
N ILE A 879 -54.03 -29.06 22.43
CA ILE A 879 -54.91 -29.70 21.44
C ILE A 879 -56.05 -30.40 22.18
N GLY A 880 -57.27 -30.22 21.68
CA GLY A 880 -58.45 -30.90 22.22
C GLY A 880 -59.52 -31.15 21.18
N THR A 881 -60.53 -31.93 21.56
CA THR A 881 -61.68 -32.26 20.70
C THR A 881 -62.75 -31.17 20.69
N THR A 882 -62.53 -30.07 21.42
CA THR A 882 -63.34 -28.84 21.40
C THR A 882 -62.39 -27.66 21.59
N ALA A 883 -62.77 -26.47 21.09
CA ALA A 883 -61.97 -25.25 21.24
C ALA A 883 -61.63 -24.97 22.73
N GLY A 884 -60.35 -24.78 23.04
CA GLY A 884 -59.85 -24.53 24.39
C GLY A 884 -59.59 -25.78 25.25
N ALA A 885 -59.98 -26.97 24.79
CA ALA A 885 -59.75 -28.22 25.53
C ALA A 885 -58.31 -28.72 25.38
N THR A 886 -57.88 -29.51 26.37
CA THR A 886 -56.51 -30.06 26.43
C THR A 886 -56.50 -31.59 26.52
N ASN A 887 -57.60 -32.23 26.12
CA ASN A 887 -57.82 -33.68 26.28
C ASN A 887 -57.08 -34.54 25.24
N THR A 888 -56.44 -33.93 24.23
CA THR A 888 -55.61 -34.62 23.23
C THR A 888 -54.13 -34.31 23.42
N ALA A 889 -53.78 -33.06 23.73
CA ALA A 889 -52.45 -32.66 24.19
C ALA A 889 -52.56 -31.52 25.21
N ALA A 890 -51.85 -31.66 26.33
CA ALA A 890 -51.72 -30.62 27.35
C ALA A 890 -50.92 -29.41 26.85
N TRP A 891 -51.01 -28.29 27.57
CA TRP A 891 -50.27 -27.06 27.26
C TRP A 891 -48.76 -27.30 27.18
N ALA A 892 -48.16 -26.91 26.05
CA ALA A 892 -46.72 -26.96 25.83
C ALA A 892 -46.20 -25.61 25.31
N THR A 893 -45.06 -25.16 25.82
CA THR A 893 -44.40 -23.90 25.43
C THR A 893 -43.43 -24.13 24.27
N ILE A 894 -43.44 -23.25 23.27
CA ILE A 894 -42.63 -23.42 22.04
C ILE A 894 -41.72 -22.24 21.70
N GLY A 895 -41.56 -21.28 22.62
CA GLY A 895 -40.84 -20.04 22.34
C GLY A 895 -41.58 -19.16 21.32
N ASN A 896 -40.88 -18.24 20.66
CA ASN A 896 -41.49 -17.27 19.74
C ASN A 896 -41.68 -17.82 18.31
N LEU A 897 -42.27 -19.02 18.21
CA LEU A 897 -42.64 -19.64 16.93
C LEU A 897 -44.12 -19.39 16.63
N LEU A 898 -44.45 -19.16 15.36
CA LEU A 898 -45.82 -18.92 14.86
C LEU A 898 -46.44 -20.15 14.18
N THR A 899 -45.74 -21.28 14.19
CA THR A 899 -46.21 -22.55 13.63
C THR A 899 -45.74 -23.70 14.50
N VAL A 900 -46.53 -24.77 14.56
CA VAL A 900 -46.18 -25.98 15.30
C VAL A 900 -46.73 -27.22 14.59
N THR A 901 -45.93 -28.28 14.55
CA THR A 901 -46.36 -29.63 14.17
C THR A 901 -46.19 -30.57 15.35
N ARG A 902 -47.28 -31.24 15.73
CA ARG A 902 -47.32 -32.16 16.86
C ARG A 902 -47.56 -33.59 16.36
N ASN A 903 -46.54 -34.43 16.54
CA ASN A 903 -46.57 -35.86 16.24
C ASN A 903 -46.96 -36.70 17.49
N GLY A 904 -47.28 -37.98 17.27
CA GLY A 904 -47.52 -38.96 18.33
C GLY A 904 -48.84 -38.79 19.06
N LEU A 905 -49.84 -38.19 18.41
CA LEU A 905 -51.19 -38.03 18.94
C LEU A 905 -52.01 -39.32 18.72
N ALA A 906 -53.02 -39.53 19.56
CA ALA A 906 -54.03 -40.57 19.35
C ALA A 906 -55.28 -39.91 18.76
N LEU A 907 -55.34 -39.82 17.42
CA LEU A 907 -56.44 -39.18 16.71
C LEU A 907 -57.46 -40.21 16.25
N SER A 908 -58.74 -39.90 16.41
CA SER A 908 -59.85 -40.75 15.97
C SER A 908 -60.45 -40.19 14.69
N ALA A 909 -60.57 -41.04 13.67
CA ALA A 909 -61.30 -40.69 12.45
C ALA A 909 -62.75 -40.32 12.79
N GLY A 910 -63.29 -39.32 12.08
CA GLY A 910 -64.62 -38.74 12.38
C GLY A 910 -64.62 -37.70 13.50
N THR A 911 -63.47 -37.33 14.05
CA THR A 911 -63.36 -36.34 15.14
C THR A 911 -62.68 -35.07 14.64
N THR A 912 -63.17 -33.91 15.08
CA THR A 912 -62.53 -32.61 14.84
C THR A 912 -61.65 -32.24 16.02
N TYR A 913 -60.42 -31.81 15.74
CA TYR A 913 -59.45 -31.38 16.75
C TYR A 913 -59.10 -29.91 16.56
N TYR A 914 -58.92 -29.20 17.68
CA TYR A 914 -58.71 -27.75 17.71
C TYR A 914 -57.37 -27.45 18.37
N PHE A 915 -56.59 -26.56 17.76
CA PHE A 915 -55.45 -25.94 18.43
C PHE A 915 -55.92 -24.77 19.28
N SER A 916 -55.35 -24.64 20.47
CA SER A 916 -55.58 -23.52 21.38
C SER A 916 -54.24 -22.86 21.70
N ILE A 917 -54.10 -21.56 21.41
CA ILE A 917 -52.84 -20.81 21.53
C ILE A 917 -52.95 -19.69 22.57
N LYS A 918 -51.92 -19.53 23.38
CA LYS A 918 -51.76 -18.40 24.30
C LYS A 918 -50.40 -17.74 24.12
N SER A 919 -50.38 -16.41 24.19
CA SER A 919 -49.16 -15.60 24.09
C SER A 919 -48.48 -15.46 25.46
N ILE A 920 -47.15 -15.33 25.46
CA ILE A 920 -46.29 -15.12 26.62
C ILE A 920 -45.49 -13.83 26.37
N ASN A 921 -45.52 -12.88 27.31
CA ASN A 921 -44.84 -11.59 27.15
C ASN A 921 -43.42 -11.56 27.73
N GLY A 922 -42.75 -10.42 27.62
CA GLY A 922 -41.39 -10.17 28.13
C GLY A 922 -41.18 -10.52 29.60
N ASN A 923 -42.25 -10.47 30.39
CA ASN A 923 -42.23 -10.73 31.82
C ASN A 923 -42.79 -12.11 32.20
N ASN A 924 -42.89 -13.03 31.22
CA ASN A 924 -43.45 -14.39 31.35
C ASN A 924 -44.93 -14.44 31.78
N LEU A 925 -45.67 -13.34 31.66
CA LEU A 925 -47.12 -13.35 31.86
C LEU A 925 -47.77 -13.95 30.62
N VAL A 926 -48.83 -14.72 30.85
CA VAL A 926 -49.49 -15.51 29.80
C VAL A 926 -50.91 -15.03 29.60
N SER A 927 -51.35 -14.96 28.34
CA SER A 927 -52.69 -14.47 28.01
C SER A 927 -53.77 -15.20 28.82
N ALA A 928 -54.70 -14.41 29.36
CA ALA A 928 -55.78 -14.91 30.21
C ALA A 928 -56.65 -15.92 29.45
N THR A 929 -56.96 -15.62 28.20
CA THR A 929 -57.72 -16.46 27.25
C THR A 929 -56.81 -17.07 26.19
N ALA A 930 -57.29 -18.14 25.54
CA ALA A 930 -56.64 -18.76 24.37
C ALA A 930 -57.40 -18.37 23.10
N ALA A 931 -56.68 -18.17 22.00
CA ALA A 931 -57.25 -18.15 20.66
C ALA A 931 -57.30 -19.59 20.13
N ASN A 932 -58.38 -19.95 19.44
CA ASN A 932 -58.59 -21.32 18.98
C ASN A 932 -58.68 -21.35 17.45
N SER A 933 -58.21 -22.44 16.85
CA SER A 933 -58.51 -22.71 15.45
C SER A 933 -60.00 -23.03 15.26
N ASN A 934 -60.46 -23.04 14.01
CA ASN A 934 -61.80 -23.48 13.65
C ASN A 934 -61.94 -25.01 13.58
N GLY A 935 -60.83 -25.75 13.68
CA GLY A 935 -60.78 -27.18 13.90
C GLY A 935 -60.48 -27.96 12.63
N GLN A 936 -59.55 -28.91 12.74
CA GLN A 936 -59.18 -29.82 11.67
C GLN A 936 -59.94 -31.15 11.82
N TYR A 937 -60.76 -31.50 10.83
CA TYR A 937 -61.50 -32.76 10.81
C TYR A 937 -60.61 -33.93 10.37
N VAL A 938 -60.50 -34.97 11.20
CA VAL A 938 -59.77 -36.19 10.83
C VAL A 938 -60.69 -37.07 9.99
N VAL A 939 -60.44 -37.07 8.69
CA VAL A 939 -61.23 -37.82 7.70
C VAL A 939 -60.87 -39.30 7.82
N ALA A 940 -61.89 -40.16 7.82
CA ALA A 940 -61.70 -41.58 7.63
C ALA A 940 -61.29 -41.82 6.17
N ILE A 941 -60.08 -42.35 5.94
CA ILE A 941 -59.74 -42.95 4.64
C ILE A 941 -60.68 -44.15 4.46
N ASP A 942 -61.36 -44.26 3.32
CA ASP A 942 -61.98 -45.53 2.95
C ASP A 942 -60.87 -46.55 2.69
N THR A 943 -60.45 -47.26 3.73
CA THR A 943 -59.40 -48.29 3.62
C THR A 943 -59.83 -49.49 2.79
N SER A 944 -61.08 -49.54 2.35
CA SER A 944 -61.59 -50.54 1.40
C SER A 944 -61.48 -50.10 -0.06
N ASP A 945 -60.97 -48.89 -0.32
CA ASP A 945 -60.63 -48.44 -1.67
C ASP A 945 -59.60 -49.40 -2.30
N ILE A 946 -59.98 -49.95 -3.45
CA ILE A 946 -59.18 -50.85 -4.29
C ILE A 946 -58.93 -50.24 -5.68
N THR A 947 -59.32 -48.99 -5.88
CA THR A 947 -59.12 -48.25 -7.12
C THR A 947 -57.89 -47.35 -7.01
N ALA A 948 -57.13 -47.27 -8.10
CA ALA A 948 -55.98 -46.38 -8.19
C ALA A 948 -56.45 -44.97 -8.62
N PRO A 949 -55.75 -43.90 -8.18
CA PRO A 949 -56.12 -42.54 -8.56
C PRO A 949 -56.01 -42.36 -10.08
N PRO A 950 -56.82 -41.46 -10.67
CA PRO A 950 -56.73 -41.15 -12.09
C PRO A 950 -55.34 -40.70 -12.52
N ASN A 951 -55.02 -40.97 -13.79
CA ASN A 951 -53.79 -40.44 -14.39
C ASN A 951 -53.87 -38.92 -14.50
N ILE A 952 -52.75 -38.25 -14.22
CA ILE A 952 -52.59 -36.82 -14.42
C ILE A 952 -52.69 -36.52 -15.91
N ALA A 953 -53.53 -35.54 -16.28
CA ALA A 953 -53.82 -35.24 -17.68
C ALA A 953 -52.64 -34.55 -18.39
N GLN A 954 -52.01 -33.58 -17.73
CA GLN A 954 -50.86 -32.87 -18.29
C GLN A 954 -49.85 -32.48 -17.20
N VAL A 955 -48.57 -32.64 -17.53
CA VAL A 955 -47.45 -32.01 -16.83
C VAL A 955 -46.86 -30.98 -17.78
N ARG A 956 -46.68 -29.75 -17.29
CA ARG A 956 -46.12 -28.61 -18.01
C ARG A 956 -44.80 -28.22 -17.37
N ASP A 957 -43.81 -27.96 -18.19
CA ASP A 957 -42.55 -27.39 -17.73
C ASP A 957 -42.77 -25.92 -17.33
N GLY A 958 -42.11 -25.46 -16.27
CA GLY A 958 -42.30 -24.10 -15.72
C GLY A 958 -43.33 -24.00 -14.59
N LEU A 959 -43.36 -22.86 -13.89
CA LEU A 959 -44.29 -22.61 -12.77
C LEU A 959 -45.72 -22.22 -13.19
N SER A 960 -45.97 -22.00 -14.49
CA SER A 960 -47.29 -21.57 -14.98
C SER A 960 -47.61 -22.15 -16.37
N SER A 961 -47.48 -21.38 -17.44
CA SER A 961 -47.52 -21.90 -18.80
C SER A 961 -46.35 -22.84 -19.05
N ASP A 962 -46.56 -23.78 -19.97
CA ASP A 962 -45.52 -24.68 -20.46
C ASP A 962 -44.31 -23.90 -21.01
N VAL A 963 -43.09 -24.31 -20.67
CA VAL A 963 -41.86 -23.72 -21.19
C VAL A 963 -41.04 -24.75 -21.93
N ASP A 964 -40.67 -24.44 -23.17
CA ASP A 964 -39.89 -25.35 -24.01
C ASP A 964 -38.40 -25.38 -23.61
N SER A 965 -37.92 -24.40 -22.83
CA SER A 965 -36.51 -24.26 -22.49
C SER A 965 -36.24 -23.61 -21.14
N SER A 966 -35.05 -23.89 -20.58
CA SER A 966 -34.49 -23.25 -19.39
C SER A 966 -33.04 -22.85 -19.65
N THR A 967 -32.59 -21.72 -19.09
CA THR A 967 -31.16 -21.31 -19.12
C THR A 967 -30.41 -21.68 -17.84
N SER A 968 -31.09 -22.29 -16.88
CA SER A 968 -30.47 -22.66 -15.60
C SER A 968 -29.81 -24.03 -15.66
N LEU A 969 -28.58 -24.11 -15.15
CA LEU A 969 -27.83 -25.36 -15.00
C LEU A 969 -28.08 -26.07 -13.66
N THR A 970 -28.86 -25.45 -12.75
CA THR A 970 -28.99 -25.91 -11.35
C THR A 970 -30.42 -26.05 -10.86
N GLN A 971 -31.41 -25.63 -11.65
CA GLN A 971 -32.81 -25.74 -11.29
C GLN A 971 -33.73 -25.92 -12.50
N LEU A 972 -34.84 -26.64 -12.28
CA LEU A 972 -35.95 -26.80 -13.21
C LEU A 972 -37.27 -26.66 -12.43
N SER A 973 -38.33 -26.25 -13.11
CA SER A 973 -39.66 -26.12 -12.51
C SER A 973 -40.72 -26.80 -13.36
N ALA A 974 -41.84 -27.18 -12.73
CA ALA A 974 -42.99 -27.78 -13.39
C ALA A 974 -44.30 -27.48 -12.65
N ASN A 975 -45.41 -27.64 -13.36
CA ASN A 975 -46.76 -27.68 -12.82
C ASN A 975 -47.59 -28.76 -13.53
N TRP A 976 -48.67 -29.23 -12.92
CA TRP A 976 -49.53 -30.25 -13.50
C TRP A 976 -50.99 -30.12 -13.09
N ASP A 977 -51.85 -30.79 -13.83
CA ASP A 977 -53.28 -30.81 -13.54
C ASP A 977 -53.57 -31.60 -12.26
N GLU A 978 -54.43 -31.04 -11.41
CA GLU A 978 -54.90 -31.70 -10.20
C GLU A 978 -55.78 -32.91 -10.56
N VAL A 979 -55.59 -34.02 -9.86
CA VAL A 979 -56.47 -35.19 -9.93
C VAL A 979 -57.19 -35.39 -8.60
N ILE A 980 -58.36 -36.00 -8.69
CA ILE A 980 -59.16 -36.38 -7.54
C ILE A 980 -59.36 -37.89 -7.54
N ASP A 981 -59.25 -38.48 -6.37
CA ASP A 981 -59.65 -39.86 -6.10
C ASP A 981 -60.88 -39.80 -5.19
N PRO A 982 -62.10 -40.02 -5.72
CA PRO A 982 -63.34 -39.82 -4.96
C PRO A 982 -63.47 -40.70 -3.71
N GLU A 983 -62.81 -41.85 -3.70
CA GLU A 983 -62.93 -42.89 -2.67
C GLU A 983 -62.00 -42.65 -1.47
N SER A 984 -60.70 -42.43 -1.71
CA SER A 984 -59.69 -42.24 -0.66
C SER A 984 -58.94 -40.90 -0.71
N GLY A 985 -59.20 -40.07 -1.73
CA GLY A 985 -58.55 -38.78 -1.92
C GLY A 985 -57.08 -38.91 -2.35
N ILE A 986 -56.44 -37.80 -2.74
CA ILE A 986 -55.02 -37.81 -3.07
C ILE A 986 -54.18 -37.57 -1.81
N ALA A 987 -53.32 -38.54 -1.48
CA ALA A 987 -52.36 -38.41 -0.39
C ALA A 987 -51.18 -37.52 -0.80
N ARG A 988 -50.61 -37.73 -1.99
CA ARG A 988 -49.46 -36.97 -2.49
C ARG A 988 -49.22 -37.12 -4.00
N TYR A 989 -48.43 -36.20 -4.55
CA TYR A 989 -47.79 -36.28 -5.85
C TYR A 989 -46.32 -36.61 -5.68
N TRP A 990 -45.83 -37.58 -6.44
CA TRP A 990 -44.41 -37.86 -6.58
C TRP A 990 -43.89 -37.26 -7.87
N TYR A 991 -42.69 -36.71 -7.86
CA TYR A 991 -42.01 -36.23 -9.07
C TYR A 991 -40.62 -36.83 -9.24
N ALA A 992 -40.17 -36.97 -10.49
CA ALA A 992 -38.83 -37.36 -10.86
C ALA A 992 -38.35 -36.51 -12.05
N ILE A 993 -37.04 -36.36 -12.20
CA ILE A 993 -36.42 -35.62 -13.30
C ILE A 993 -35.47 -36.55 -14.03
N GLY A 994 -35.61 -36.61 -15.35
CA GLY A 994 -34.83 -37.50 -16.19
C GLY A 994 -34.41 -36.88 -17.52
N THR A 995 -33.41 -37.47 -18.16
CA THR A 995 -33.00 -37.13 -19.53
C THR A 995 -33.82 -37.86 -20.62
N GLN A 996 -34.70 -38.78 -20.22
CA GLN A 996 -35.59 -39.51 -21.12
C GLN A 996 -37.04 -39.45 -20.63
N GLN A 997 -37.99 -39.48 -21.57
CA GLN A 997 -39.42 -39.44 -21.24
C GLN A 997 -39.93 -40.74 -20.57
N SER A 998 -39.17 -41.85 -20.67
CA SER A 998 -39.51 -43.14 -20.05
C SER A 998 -38.26 -44.01 -19.84
N GLY A 999 -38.40 -45.13 -19.11
CA GLY A 999 -37.31 -46.09 -18.89
C GLY A 999 -36.32 -45.68 -17.79
N ALA A 1000 -35.12 -46.26 -17.80
CA ALA A 1000 -34.10 -46.01 -16.77
C ALA A 1000 -33.61 -44.55 -16.73
N GLY A 1001 -33.73 -43.81 -17.84
CA GLY A 1001 -33.39 -42.40 -17.95
C GLY A 1001 -34.48 -41.43 -17.50
N ALA A 1002 -35.66 -41.90 -17.05
CA ALA A 1002 -36.76 -41.04 -16.62
C ALA A 1002 -36.59 -40.44 -15.22
N SER A 1003 -35.59 -40.89 -14.47
CA SER A 1003 -35.31 -40.45 -13.10
C SER A 1003 -33.81 -40.40 -12.77
N ASP A 1004 -32.96 -40.30 -13.80
CA ASP A 1004 -31.50 -40.34 -13.66
C ASP A 1004 -30.89 -39.03 -13.10
N THR A 1005 -31.64 -37.94 -13.17
CA THR A 1005 -31.22 -36.61 -12.71
C THR A 1005 -31.75 -36.36 -11.29
N ARG A 1006 -33.00 -36.75 -11.03
CA ARG A 1006 -33.58 -36.81 -9.68
C ARG A 1006 -34.54 -37.99 -9.58
N GLY A 1007 -34.30 -38.84 -8.60
CA GLY A 1007 -35.20 -39.94 -8.24
C GLY A 1007 -36.56 -39.44 -7.76
N TRP A 1008 -37.51 -40.37 -7.66
CA TRP A 1008 -38.86 -40.08 -7.17
C TRP A 1008 -38.83 -39.41 -5.80
N THR A 1009 -39.36 -38.19 -5.76
CA THR A 1009 -39.35 -37.29 -4.61
C THR A 1009 -40.79 -36.90 -4.28
N ASP A 1010 -41.12 -36.88 -3.00
CA ASP A 1010 -42.46 -36.52 -2.50
C ASP A 1010 -42.69 -35.01 -2.58
N ASN A 1011 -43.74 -34.57 -3.27
CA ASN A 1011 -44.14 -33.15 -3.38
C ASN A 1011 -45.37 -32.81 -2.52
N GLY A 1012 -45.82 -33.74 -1.67
CA GLY A 1012 -47.09 -33.62 -0.97
C GLY A 1012 -48.25 -33.43 -1.94
N GLN A 1013 -49.28 -32.69 -1.55
CA GLN A 1013 -50.44 -32.42 -2.41
C GLN A 1013 -50.23 -31.22 -3.36
N SER A 1014 -49.02 -30.65 -3.41
CA SER A 1014 -48.73 -29.49 -4.27
C SER A 1014 -48.71 -29.90 -5.74
N THR A 1015 -49.36 -29.11 -6.61
CA THR A 1015 -49.46 -29.35 -8.06
C THR A 1015 -48.38 -28.62 -8.89
N SER A 1016 -47.36 -28.08 -8.22
CA SER A 1016 -46.21 -27.44 -8.86
C SER A 1016 -44.96 -27.57 -7.99
N LEU A 1017 -43.79 -27.35 -8.60
CA LEU A 1017 -42.50 -27.36 -7.90
C LEU A 1017 -41.42 -26.54 -8.61
N THR A 1018 -40.41 -26.13 -7.85
CA THR A 1018 -39.08 -25.75 -8.37
C THR A 1018 -38.04 -26.66 -7.73
N ALA A 1019 -37.43 -27.54 -8.52
CA ALA A 1019 -36.38 -28.43 -8.08
C ALA A 1019 -35.03 -27.73 -8.19
N THR A 1020 -34.38 -27.46 -7.05
CA THR A 1020 -33.05 -26.84 -6.96
C THR A 1020 -31.96 -27.87 -6.66
N GLY A 1021 -30.70 -27.47 -6.81
CA GLY A 1021 -29.54 -28.32 -6.54
C GLY A 1021 -29.37 -29.45 -7.55
N LEU A 1022 -29.77 -29.20 -8.80
CA LEU A 1022 -29.58 -30.13 -9.92
C LEU A 1022 -28.20 -29.94 -10.55
N THR A 1023 -27.73 -30.97 -11.25
CA THR A 1023 -26.54 -30.89 -12.11
C THR A 1023 -26.99 -31.13 -13.54
N LEU A 1024 -27.21 -30.03 -14.28
CA LEU A 1024 -27.77 -30.08 -15.62
C LEU A 1024 -26.71 -29.79 -16.67
N SER A 1025 -26.83 -30.45 -17.82
CA SER A 1025 -25.95 -30.29 -18.98
C SER A 1025 -26.63 -29.45 -20.05
N GLN A 1026 -25.86 -28.57 -20.68
CA GLN A 1026 -26.34 -27.77 -21.81
C GLN A 1026 -26.72 -28.66 -23.00
N ASN A 1027 -27.70 -28.21 -23.77
CA ASN A 1027 -28.28 -28.89 -24.92
C ASN A 1027 -28.87 -30.28 -24.60
N VAL A 1028 -29.23 -30.50 -23.33
CA VAL A 1028 -29.94 -31.71 -22.89
C VAL A 1028 -31.38 -31.32 -22.54
N THR A 1029 -32.33 -32.10 -23.05
CA THR A 1029 -33.74 -32.00 -22.67
C THR A 1029 -33.99 -32.79 -21.41
N TYR A 1030 -34.56 -32.13 -20.41
CA TYR A 1030 -34.97 -32.75 -19.17
C TYR A 1030 -36.49 -32.83 -19.11
N TYR A 1031 -36.97 -33.98 -18.66
CA TYR A 1031 -38.38 -34.31 -18.55
C TYR A 1031 -38.75 -34.44 -17.09
N ILE A 1032 -39.92 -33.91 -16.73
CA ILE A 1032 -40.44 -33.99 -15.37
C ILE A 1032 -41.60 -34.96 -15.37
N SER A 1033 -41.43 -36.06 -14.63
CA SER A 1033 -42.42 -37.14 -14.53
C SER A 1033 -43.13 -37.06 -13.19
N VAL A 1034 -44.45 -37.20 -13.20
CA VAL A 1034 -45.31 -37.06 -12.02
C VAL A 1034 -46.28 -38.23 -11.94
N LYS A 1035 -46.56 -38.71 -10.72
CA LYS A 1035 -47.64 -39.67 -10.42
C LYS A 1035 -48.37 -39.27 -9.16
N ALA A 1036 -49.66 -39.55 -9.11
CA ALA A 1036 -50.49 -39.34 -7.92
C ALA A 1036 -50.52 -40.62 -7.08
N GLU A 1037 -50.61 -40.48 -5.76
CA GLU A 1037 -50.82 -41.56 -4.80
C GLU A 1037 -52.06 -41.23 -3.96
N ASN A 1038 -53.01 -42.16 -3.87
CA ASN A 1038 -54.24 -41.96 -3.12
C ASN A 1038 -54.10 -42.28 -1.62
N GLY A 1039 -55.17 -42.06 -0.86
CA GLY A 1039 -55.21 -42.22 0.60
C GLY A 1039 -54.86 -43.62 1.11
N VAL A 1040 -54.97 -44.65 0.27
CA VAL A 1040 -54.61 -46.05 0.61
C VAL A 1040 -53.27 -46.49 0.02
N GLY A 1041 -52.52 -45.57 -0.60
CA GLY A 1041 -51.17 -45.80 -1.11
C GLY A 1041 -51.10 -46.41 -2.52
N MET A 1042 -52.22 -46.48 -3.23
CA MET A 1042 -52.22 -46.86 -4.65
C MET A 1042 -51.78 -45.68 -5.50
N GLN A 1043 -50.93 -45.96 -6.49
CA GLN A 1043 -50.40 -44.94 -7.40
C GLN A 1043 -51.14 -44.96 -8.73
N SER A 1044 -51.20 -43.80 -9.39
CA SER A 1044 -51.80 -43.68 -10.72
C SER A 1044 -51.19 -44.71 -11.66
N ALA A 1045 -52.03 -45.34 -12.48
CA ALA A 1045 -51.65 -46.46 -13.32
C ALA A 1045 -50.52 -46.13 -14.33
N SER A 1046 -50.36 -44.85 -14.66
CA SER A 1046 -49.24 -44.33 -15.43
C SER A 1046 -48.66 -43.07 -14.81
N THR A 1047 -47.38 -42.82 -15.13
CA THR A 1047 -46.69 -41.56 -14.87
C THR A 1047 -46.98 -40.60 -16.02
N ALA A 1048 -47.42 -39.39 -15.69
CA ALA A 1048 -47.50 -38.31 -16.68
C ALA A 1048 -46.14 -37.62 -16.75
N THR A 1049 -45.65 -37.36 -17.95
CA THR A 1049 -44.32 -36.75 -18.16
C THR A 1049 -44.49 -35.52 -19.04
N SER A 1050 -43.77 -34.44 -18.72
CA SER A 1050 -43.77 -33.24 -19.55
C SER A 1050 -43.25 -33.52 -20.96
N ASN A 1051 -43.49 -32.59 -21.88
CA ASN A 1051 -42.88 -32.59 -23.22
C ASN A 1051 -41.37 -32.27 -23.17
N GLY A 1052 -40.87 -31.79 -22.04
CA GLY A 1052 -39.46 -31.62 -21.73
C GLY A 1052 -38.99 -30.21 -22.03
N GLN A 1053 -38.15 -29.70 -21.15
CA GLN A 1053 -37.49 -28.40 -21.32
C GLN A 1053 -36.02 -28.61 -21.67
N VAL A 1054 -35.59 -28.02 -22.80
CA VAL A 1054 -34.18 -28.05 -23.18
C VAL A 1054 -33.40 -27.04 -22.35
N VAL A 1055 -32.32 -27.49 -21.71
CA VAL A 1055 -31.39 -26.59 -21.05
C VAL A 1055 -30.52 -25.95 -22.12
N LEU A 1056 -30.90 -24.75 -22.53
CA LEU A 1056 -30.16 -24.01 -23.54
C LEU A 1056 -28.92 -23.36 -22.91
N PRO A 1057 -27.82 -23.22 -23.65
CA PRO A 1057 -26.80 -22.26 -23.27
C PRO A 1057 -27.46 -20.89 -23.14
N PRO A 1058 -26.95 -20.01 -22.26
CA PRO A 1058 -27.30 -18.59 -22.31
C PRO A 1058 -27.15 -18.13 -23.77
N ALA A 1059 -28.09 -17.32 -24.26
CA ALA A 1059 -28.01 -16.80 -25.63
C ALA A 1059 -26.57 -16.29 -25.86
N PRO A 1060 -25.92 -16.64 -26.99
CA PRO A 1060 -24.64 -16.04 -27.32
C PRO A 1060 -24.79 -14.53 -27.16
N PRO A 1061 -23.81 -13.85 -26.54
CA PRO A 1061 -23.80 -12.40 -26.59
C PRO A 1061 -24.02 -11.98 -28.03
N ASP A 1062 -24.86 -10.95 -28.24
CA ASP A 1062 -24.87 -10.31 -29.54
C ASP A 1062 -23.43 -9.96 -29.87
N THR A 1063 -22.96 -10.38 -31.04
CA THR A 1063 -21.60 -10.09 -31.54
C THR A 1063 -21.65 -9.39 -32.89
N SER A 1064 -22.85 -9.10 -33.40
CA SER A 1064 -23.05 -8.33 -34.62
C SER A 1064 -22.87 -6.87 -34.29
N SER A 1065 -21.90 -6.21 -34.91
CA SER A 1065 -21.88 -4.74 -34.88
C SER A 1065 -23.02 -4.17 -35.73
N PRO A 1066 -23.60 -3.02 -35.35
CA PRO A 1066 -24.69 -2.40 -36.10
C PRO A 1066 -24.28 -2.00 -37.52
N ALA A 1067 -25.10 -2.30 -38.52
CA ALA A 1067 -24.82 -1.92 -39.90
C ALA A 1067 -25.17 -0.44 -40.16
N ILE A 1068 -24.14 0.39 -40.26
CA ILE A 1068 -24.27 1.83 -40.47
C ILE A 1068 -24.55 2.15 -41.95
N SER A 1069 -25.58 2.95 -42.20
CA SER A 1069 -26.00 3.41 -43.54
C SER A 1069 -26.51 4.86 -43.52
N GLY A 1070 -26.74 5.45 -44.71
CA GLY A 1070 -27.37 6.77 -44.82
C GLY A 1070 -26.54 7.96 -44.31
N ILE A 1071 -25.21 7.80 -44.21
CA ILE A 1071 -24.30 8.80 -43.64
C ILE A 1071 -24.25 10.05 -44.53
N SER A 1072 -24.56 11.22 -43.97
CA SER A 1072 -24.44 12.49 -44.69
C SER A 1072 -24.19 13.68 -43.76
N ALA A 1073 -23.45 14.68 -44.27
CA ALA A 1073 -23.30 15.99 -43.62
C ALA A 1073 -24.37 16.97 -44.16
N GLN A 1074 -25.14 17.55 -43.25
CA GLN A 1074 -26.23 18.50 -43.50
C GLN A 1074 -25.94 19.82 -42.79
N ASN A 1075 -26.68 20.89 -43.14
CA ASN A 1075 -26.57 22.20 -42.50
C ASN A 1075 -25.13 22.74 -42.39
N VAL A 1076 -24.30 22.50 -43.41
CA VAL A 1076 -22.88 22.86 -43.40
C VAL A 1076 -22.69 24.38 -43.50
N ALA A 1077 -22.36 25.00 -42.38
CA ALA A 1077 -22.09 26.42 -42.22
C ALA A 1077 -20.57 26.71 -42.20
N ALA A 1078 -20.19 27.98 -42.02
CA ALA A 1078 -18.78 28.37 -41.91
C ALA A 1078 -18.10 27.80 -40.65
N THR A 1079 -18.87 27.59 -39.58
CA THR A 1079 -18.33 27.13 -38.29
C THR A 1079 -19.05 25.91 -37.73
N GLY A 1080 -19.83 25.18 -38.53
CA GLY A 1080 -20.56 24.00 -38.06
C GLY A 1080 -21.17 23.15 -39.18
N ALA A 1081 -21.62 21.97 -38.83
CA ALA A 1081 -22.34 21.01 -39.70
C ALA A 1081 -23.20 20.08 -38.83
N THR A 1082 -24.09 19.28 -39.42
CA THR A 1082 -24.84 18.22 -38.72
C THR A 1082 -24.63 16.91 -39.45
N ILE A 1083 -24.08 15.91 -38.79
CA ILE A 1083 -23.89 14.58 -39.36
C ILE A 1083 -25.08 13.70 -38.99
N VAL A 1084 -25.68 13.05 -39.98
CA VAL A 1084 -26.81 12.14 -39.78
C VAL A 1084 -26.52 10.78 -40.40
N TRP A 1085 -27.03 9.71 -39.79
CA TRP A 1085 -26.93 8.33 -40.28
C TRP A 1085 -28.03 7.45 -39.66
N THR A 1086 -28.14 6.22 -40.15
CA THR A 1086 -29.05 5.19 -39.63
C THR A 1086 -28.32 3.88 -39.41
N THR A 1087 -28.82 3.06 -38.49
CA THR A 1087 -28.39 1.69 -38.25
C THR A 1087 -29.52 0.71 -38.55
N ASP A 1088 -29.22 -0.58 -38.70
CA ASP A 1088 -30.23 -1.64 -38.85
C ASP A 1088 -30.79 -2.15 -37.51
N GLU A 1089 -30.17 -1.74 -36.40
CA GLU A 1089 -30.59 -2.05 -35.03
C GLU A 1089 -30.45 -0.85 -34.08
N LEU A 1090 -30.96 -0.97 -32.85
CA LEU A 1090 -30.93 0.09 -31.85
C LEU A 1090 -29.52 0.30 -31.30
N SER A 1091 -28.91 1.44 -31.61
CA SER A 1091 -27.55 1.78 -31.19
C SER A 1091 -27.42 3.21 -30.69
N ASP A 1092 -26.29 3.53 -30.06
CA ASP A 1092 -25.94 4.89 -29.65
C ASP A 1092 -25.32 5.71 -30.81
N SER A 1093 -25.01 6.98 -30.55
CA SER A 1093 -24.55 7.93 -31.57
C SER A 1093 -23.25 8.63 -31.20
N LEU A 1094 -22.20 8.50 -32.02
CA LEU A 1094 -20.93 9.22 -31.90
C LEU A 1094 -20.39 9.61 -33.28
N VAL A 1095 -19.79 10.80 -33.39
CA VAL A 1095 -19.06 11.23 -34.59
C VAL A 1095 -17.66 11.65 -34.22
N GLU A 1096 -16.67 11.07 -34.88
CA GLU A 1096 -15.28 11.54 -34.86
C GLU A 1096 -15.02 12.34 -36.13
N TYR A 1097 -14.38 13.49 -36.00
CA TYR A 1097 -14.14 14.41 -37.11
C TYR A 1097 -12.84 15.19 -36.92
N GLY A 1098 -12.23 15.62 -38.02
CA GLY A 1098 -10.95 16.31 -37.99
C GLY A 1098 -10.57 16.88 -39.35
N ARG A 1099 -9.47 17.63 -39.42
CA ARG A 1099 -8.98 18.17 -40.72
C ARG A 1099 -8.21 17.14 -41.55
N THR A 1100 -8.01 15.94 -41.01
CA THR A 1100 -7.37 14.80 -41.65
C THR A 1100 -8.10 13.52 -41.22
N VAL A 1101 -7.78 12.40 -41.87
CA VAL A 1101 -8.30 11.06 -41.55
C VAL A 1101 -7.97 10.54 -40.13
N ASN A 1102 -7.25 11.30 -39.32
CA ASN A 1102 -6.94 10.95 -37.93
C ASN A 1102 -7.99 11.45 -36.92
N TYR A 1103 -9.01 12.20 -37.37
CA TYR A 1103 -10.17 12.66 -36.60
C TYR A 1103 -9.81 13.23 -35.21
N ASP A 1104 -9.14 14.37 -35.15
CA ASP A 1104 -8.63 15.00 -33.92
C ASP A 1104 -9.72 15.49 -32.92
N LYS A 1105 -11.01 15.31 -33.24
CA LYS A 1105 -12.14 15.70 -32.41
C LYS A 1105 -13.25 14.64 -32.45
N SER A 1106 -14.09 14.62 -31.42
CA SER A 1106 -15.31 13.82 -31.40
C SER A 1106 -16.48 14.60 -30.80
N THR A 1107 -17.71 14.17 -31.08
CA THR A 1107 -18.91 14.67 -30.41
C THR A 1107 -19.07 13.99 -29.04
N ILE A 1108 -19.86 14.60 -28.15
CA ILE A 1108 -20.32 13.87 -26.95
C ILE A 1108 -21.19 12.71 -27.43
N LYS A 1109 -20.94 11.49 -26.93
CA LYS A 1109 -21.69 10.30 -27.28
C LYS A 1109 -23.14 10.38 -26.77
N ASP A 1110 -24.13 10.28 -27.66
CA ASP A 1110 -25.55 10.17 -27.29
C ASP A 1110 -25.89 8.69 -27.06
N ILE A 1111 -25.98 8.28 -25.80
CA ILE A 1111 -26.19 6.88 -25.37
C ILE A 1111 -27.62 6.38 -25.59
N VAL A 1112 -28.55 7.22 -26.04
CA VAL A 1112 -29.94 6.80 -26.25
C VAL A 1112 -30.00 5.93 -27.50
N LEU A 1113 -30.34 4.65 -27.31
CA LEU A 1113 -30.40 3.69 -28.41
C LEU A 1113 -31.53 4.01 -29.38
N ARG A 1114 -31.20 4.25 -30.65
CA ARG A 1114 -32.13 4.61 -31.73
C ARG A 1114 -31.64 4.01 -33.05
N ILE A 1115 -32.49 4.06 -34.06
CA ILE A 1115 -32.19 3.63 -35.45
C ILE A 1115 -31.76 4.83 -36.32
N SER A 1116 -32.09 6.05 -35.90
CA SER A 1116 -31.79 7.29 -36.62
C SER A 1116 -31.00 8.23 -35.73
N HIS A 1117 -29.85 8.67 -36.24
CA HIS A 1117 -28.84 9.41 -35.49
C HIS A 1117 -28.59 10.77 -36.12
N SER A 1118 -28.31 11.76 -35.28
CA SER A 1118 -28.02 13.12 -35.71
C SER A 1118 -27.13 13.81 -34.69
N MET A 1119 -25.95 14.27 -35.12
CA MET A 1119 -24.97 14.92 -34.27
C MET A 1119 -24.50 16.25 -34.88
N ALA A 1120 -24.60 17.33 -34.12
CA ALA A 1120 -24.14 18.64 -34.56
C ALA A 1120 -22.65 18.85 -34.26
N LEU A 1121 -21.90 19.32 -35.27
CA LEU A 1121 -20.52 19.75 -35.20
C LEU A 1121 -20.48 21.28 -35.14
N ALA A 1122 -19.70 21.84 -34.22
CA ALA A 1122 -19.59 23.29 -34.01
C ALA A 1122 -18.12 23.71 -33.89
N ASN A 1123 -17.87 25.02 -33.92
CA ASN A 1123 -16.54 25.63 -33.83
C ASN A 1123 -15.54 25.11 -34.89
N LEU A 1124 -16.06 24.85 -36.09
CA LEU A 1124 -15.24 24.46 -37.24
C LEU A 1124 -14.55 25.67 -37.86
N LEU A 1125 -13.40 25.45 -38.51
CA LEU A 1125 -12.72 26.51 -39.25
C LEU A 1125 -13.45 26.74 -40.58
N PRO A 1126 -13.76 27.99 -40.95
CA PRO A 1126 -14.37 28.31 -42.24
C PRO A 1126 -13.52 27.93 -43.45
N GLY A 1127 -14.18 27.58 -44.56
CA GLY A 1127 -13.55 27.25 -45.84
C GLY A 1127 -12.59 26.05 -45.78
N SER A 1128 -12.77 25.15 -44.82
CA SER A 1128 -11.85 24.05 -44.53
C SER A 1128 -12.54 22.71 -44.74
N GLU A 1129 -11.82 21.77 -45.36
CA GLU A 1129 -12.24 20.37 -45.47
C GLU A 1129 -12.07 19.65 -44.12
N TYR A 1130 -13.09 18.87 -43.76
CA TYR A 1130 -13.14 18.02 -42.60
C TYR A 1130 -13.44 16.58 -43.02
N HIS A 1131 -12.66 15.66 -42.49
CA HIS A 1131 -12.88 14.23 -42.48
C HIS A 1131 -13.72 13.85 -41.26
N PHE A 1132 -14.62 12.89 -41.39
CA PHE A 1132 -15.41 12.35 -40.30
C PHE A 1132 -15.76 10.89 -40.51
N ARG A 1133 -15.95 10.18 -39.40
CA ARG A 1133 -16.61 8.88 -39.36
C ARG A 1133 -17.63 8.86 -38.24
N VAL A 1134 -18.66 8.04 -38.40
CA VAL A 1134 -19.68 7.83 -37.38
C VAL A 1134 -19.44 6.48 -36.69
N ILE A 1135 -19.73 6.42 -35.40
CA ILE A 1135 -19.57 5.23 -34.56
C ILE A 1135 -20.90 5.00 -33.83
N SER A 1136 -21.33 3.75 -33.81
CA SER A 1136 -22.55 3.31 -33.13
C SER A 1136 -22.30 1.99 -32.41
N VAL A 1137 -22.77 1.91 -31.16
CA VAL A 1137 -22.70 0.71 -30.31
C VAL A 1137 -24.11 0.28 -29.92
N ASP A 1138 -24.40 -1.00 -30.06
CA ASP A 1138 -25.69 -1.59 -29.69
C ASP A 1138 -25.83 -1.84 -28.17
N ALA A 1139 -26.93 -2.45 -27.74
CA ALA A 1139 -27.15 -2.85 -26.35
C ALA A 1139 -26.23 -4.00 -25.87
N GLY A 1140 -25.66 -4.77 -26.82
CA GLY A 1140 -24.71 -5.86 -26.57
C GLY A 1140 -23.27 -5.39 -26.40
N GLY A 1141 -22.97 -4.13 -26.72
CA GLY A 1141 -21.63 -3.55 -26.69
C GLY A 1141 -20.86 -3.69 -28.02
N ASN A 1142 -21.51 -4.11 -29.11
CA ASN A 1142 -20.85 -4.26 -30.41
C ASN A 1142 -20.74 -2.92 -31.11
N GLU A 1143 -19.51 -2.53 -31.44
CA GLU A 1143 -19.21 -1.24 -32.07
C GLU A 1143 -19.04 -1.41 -33.58
N ALA A 1144 -19.71 -0.55 -34.35
CA ALA A 1144 -19.41 -0.32 -35.77
C ALA A 1144 -18.89 1.10 -35.97
N ALA A 1145 -17.89 1.24 -36.83
CA ALA A 1145 -17.42 2.52 -37.33
C ALA A 1145 -17.60 2.58 -38.85
N SER A 1146 -18.04 3.72 -39.36
CA SER A 1146 -18.14 3.93 -40.81
C SER A 1146 -16.76 4.08 -41.46
N ALA A 1147 -16.73 4.03 -42.80
CA ALA A 1147 -15.61 4.55 -43.58
C ALA A 1147 -15.42 6.06 -43.33
N ASP A 1148 -14.30 6.61 -43.84
CA ASP A 1148 -14.04 8.05 -43.87
C ASP A 1148 -14.99 8.75 -44.85
N TYR A 1149 -15.58 9.85 -44.41
CA TYR A 1149 -16.39 10.76 -45.21
C TYR A 1149 -15.85 12.18 -45.06
N THR A 1150 -16.04 13.02 -46.08
CA THR A 1150 -15.61 14.42 -46.00
C THR A 1150 -16.75 15.40 -46.21
N PHE A 1151 -16.62 16.58 -45.62
CA PHE A 1151 -17.39 17.77 -45.98
C PHE A 1151 -16.50 19.01 -45.86
N THR A 1152 -16.83 20.06 -46.62
CA THR A 1152 -16.09 21.34 -46.56
C THR A 1152 -16.98 22.42 -45.96
N THR A 1153 -16.52 23.07 -44.90
CA THR A 1153 -17.24 24.20 -44.31
C THR A 1153 -17.33 25.37 -45.29
N SER A 1154 -18.41 26.15 -45.18
CA SER A 1154 -18.56 27.35 -46.01
C SER A 1154 -17.43 28.35 -45.73
N ALA A 1155 -17.01 29.12 -46.74
CA ALA A 1155 -16.01 30.17 -46.56
C ALA A 1155 -16.44 31.20 -45.49
N PRO A 1156 -15.50 31.83 -44.76
CA PRO A 1156 -15.85 32.85 -43.78
C PRO A 1156 -16.49 34.03 -44.51
N ALA A 1157 -17.56 34.59 -43.93
CA ALA A 1157 -18.13 35.85 -44.40
C ALA A 1157 -17.00 36.90 -44.37
N GLN A 1158 -16.64 37.44 -45.53
CA GLN A 1158 -15.51 38.35 -45.67
C GLN A 1158 -15.82 39.67 -44.93
N PRO A 1159 -14.87 40.24 -44.16
CA PRO A 1159 -15.00 41.60 -43.67
C PRO A 1159 -15.03 42.58 -44.86
N ILE A 1160 -15.96 43.52 -44.83
CA ILE A 1160 -16.17 44.50 -45.89
C ILE A 1160 -14.88 45.35 -46.02
N PRO A 1161 -14.25 45.45 -47.21
CA PRO A 1161 -12.95 46.10 -47.37
C PRO A 1161 -12.98 47.59 -46.98
N GLU A 1162 -11.85 48.10 -46.50
CA GLU A 1162 -11.57 49.50 -46.08
C GLU A 1162 -11.87 50.58 -47.17
N THR A 1163 -12.31 50.16 -48.36
CA THR A 1163 -12.73 51.02 -49.48
C THR A 1163 -14.17 51.53 -49.36
N VAL A 1164 -14.94 51.11 -48.35
CA VAL A 1164 -16.33 51.55 -48.10
C VAL A 1164 -16.39 52.60 -46.99
N HIS A 1165 -16.43 53.89 -47.36
CA HIS A 1165 -16.47 55.00 -46.40
C HIS A 1165 -17.16 56.24 -46.98
N ALA A 1166 -17.52 57.17 -46.11
CA ALA A 1166 -18.04 58.48 -46.49
C ALA A 1166 -16.92 59.51 -46.68
N TYR A 1167 -16.95 60.26 -47.78
CA TYR A 1167 -15.97 61.29 -48.10
C TYR A 1167 -16.60 62.46 -48.90
N PRO A 1168 -16.10 63.70 -48.75
CA PRO A 1168 -15.15 64.13 -47.72
C PRO A 1168 -15.78 64.03 -46.33
N ASN A 1169 -14.97 63.79 -45.31
CA ASN A 1169 -15.42 63.76 -43.92
C ASN A 1169 -14.30 64.31 -43.02
N PRO A 1170 -14.43 65.53 -42.46
CA PRO A 1170 -15.64 66.38 -42.42
C PRO A 1170 -16.05 66.98 -43.78
N ALA A 1171 -17.35 67.21 -44.00
CA ALA A 1171 -17.89 67.82 -45.23
C ALA A 1171 -18.51 69.21 -44.98
N LYS A 1172 -18.56 70.06 -46.01
CA LYS A 1172 -19.20 71.39 -45.98
C LYS A 1172 -20.50 71.48 -46.79
N GLY A 1173 -20.95 70.36 -47.35
CA GLY A 1173 -22.05 70.28 -48.30
C GLY A 1173 -22.36 68.81 -48.60
N ALA A 1174 -22.38 68.46 -49.89
CA ALA A 1174 -22.65 67.09 -50.31
C ALA A 1174 -21.57 66.10 -49.80
N VAL A 1175 -22.02 64.91 -49.40
CA VAL A 1175 -21.20 63.81 -48.90
C VAL A 1175 -21.37 62.61 -49.82
N LYS A 1176 -20.28 62.04 -50.32
CA LYS A 1176 -20.31 60.83 -51.13
C LYS A 1176 -20.01 59.60 -50.27
N PHE A 1177 -20.67 58.51 -50.58
CA PHE A 1177 -20.46 57.21 -49.97
C PHE A 1177 -19.89 56.29 -51.03
N ARG A 1178 -18.65 55.84 -50.84
CA ARG A 1178 -18.05 54.85 -51.73
C ARG A 1178 -18.62 53.48 -51.36
N ILE A 1179 -19.22 52.79 -52.33
CA ILE A 1179 -19.83 51.46 -52.17
C ILE A 1179 -19.29 50.48 -53.22
N ALA A 1180 -18.02 50.64 -53.61
CA ALA A 1180 -17.37 49.80 -54.61
C ALA A 1180 -17.44 48.31 -54.20
N ASN A 1181 -17.91 47.47 -55.12
CA ASN A 1181 -18.25 46.04 -54.93
C ASN A 1181 -19.56 45.76 -54.15
N MET A 1182 -20.38 46.78 -53.89
CA MET A 1182 -21.72 46.67 -53.28
C MET A 1182 -22.79 47.37 -54.14
N ALA A 1183 -22.70 47.26 -55.47
CA ALA A 1183 -23.69 47.82 -56.40
C ALA A 1183 -25.09 47.23 -56.08
N GLY A 1184 -26.07 48.10 -55.80
CA GLY A 1184 -27.40 47.70 -55.33
C GLY A 1184 -27.71 48.08 -53.88
N GLY A 1185 -26.71 48.48 -53.09
CA GLY A 1185 -26.86 48.76 -51.66
C GLY A 1185 -27.61 50.06 -51.32
N GLU A 1186 -28.19 50.13 -50.13
CA GLU A 1186 -28.86 51.31 -49.60
C GLU A 1186 -27.99 52.06 -48.58
N VAL A 1187 -28.08 53.39 -48.58
CA VAL A 1187 -27.44 54.24 -47.56
C VAL A 1187 -28.50 54.95 -46.73
N ALA A 1188 -28.49 54.73 -45.43
CA ALA A 1188 -29.35 55.42 -44.47
C ALA A 1188 -28.50 56.33 -43.57
N VAL A 1189 -28.87 57.62 -43.50
CA VAL A 1189 -28.24 58.63 -42.65
C VAL A 1189 -29.16 58.95 -41.48
N TYR A 1190 -28.60 58.99 -40.28
CA TYR A 1190 -29.28 59.19 -39.00
C TYR A 1190 -28.65 60.35 -38.23
N ALA A 1191 -29.46 61.03 -37.42
CA ALA A 1191 -28.95 61.89 -36.37
C ALA A 1191 -28.25 61.04 -35.28
N VAL A 1192 -27.39 61.65 -34.46
CA VAL A 1192 -26.77 60.96 -33.31
C VAL A 1192 -27.81 60.36 -32.36
N SER A 1193 -29.02 60.93 -32.31
CA SER A 1193 -30.14 60.39 -31.53
C SER A 1193 -30.76 59.11 -32.11
N GLY A 1194 -30.24 58.56 -33.22
CA GLY A 1194 -30.78 57.39 -33.92
C GLY A 1194 -31.96 57.68 -34.84
N ARG A 1195 -32.42 58.94 -34.95
CA ARG A 1195 -33.52 59.33 -35.83
C ARG A 1195 -33.06 59.33 -37.29
N LEU A 1196 -33.79 58.62 -38.17
CA LEU A 1196 -33.50 58.60 -39.61
C LEU A 1196 -33.68 60.01 -40.21
N ILE A 1197 -32.66 60.48 -40.92
CA ILE A 1197 -32.60 61.77 -41.60
C ILE A 1197 -32.94 61.63 -43.07
N ARG A 1198 -32.29 60.68 -43.74
CA ARG A 1198 -32.46 60.42 -45.17
C ARG A 1198 -32.10 58.98 -45.48
N LYS A 1199 -32.83 58.37 -46.40
CA LYS A 1199 -32.48 57.09 -47.01
C LYS A 1199 -32.25 57.32 -48.51
N LEU A 1200 -31.17 56.76 -49.04
CA LEU A 1200 -30.71 56.91 -50.40
C LEU A 1200 -30.53 55.53 -51.01
N THR A 1201 -31.07 55.36 -52.21
CA THR A 1201 -31.02 54.11 -52.97
C THR A 1201 -30.69 54.45 -54.41
N ASP A 1202 -29.55 53.99 -54.89
CA ASP A 1202 -29.20 54.00 -56.30
C ASP A 1202 -28.48 52.69 -56.63
N ALA A 1203 -29.23 51.75 -57.20
CA ALA A 1203 -28.79 50.37 -57.34
C ALA A 1203 -27.68 50.18 -58.40
N SER A 1204 -27.37 51.21 -59.18
CA SER A 1204 -26.44 51.12 -60.32
C SER A 1204 -25.10 51.81 -60.08
N ALA A 1205 -24.97 52.61 -59.02
CA ALA A 1205 -23.81 53.47 -58.82
C ALA A 1205 -22.80 52.86 -57.85
N ALA A 1206 -21.51 52.94 -58.19
CA ALA A 1206 -20.42 52.57 -57.27
C ALA A 1206 -20.22 53.59 -56.13
N GLU A 1207 -20.87 54.77 -56.23
CA GLU A 1207 -20.87 55.83 -55.24
C GLU A 1207 -22.24 56.52 -55.18
N ILE A 1208 -22.74 56.79 -53.96
CA ILE A 1208 -24.02 57.48 -53.73
C ILE A 1208 -23.76 58.82 -53.04
N GLU A 1209 -24.42 59.90 -53.47
CA GLU A 1209 -24.26 61.24 -52.88
C GLU A 1209 -25.45 61.65 -52.02
N TRP A 1210 -25.17 62.19 -50.83
CA TRP A 1210 -26.14 62.87 -49.98
C TRP A 1210 -25.93 64.38 -50.03
N ASP A 1211 -26.96 65.14 -50.38
CA ASP A 1211 -26.93 66.59 -50.54
C ASP A 1211 -27.04 67.39 -49.22
N GLY A 1212 -27.00 66.70 -48.07
CA GLY A 1212 -27.12 67.32 -46.75
C GLY A 1212 -28.55 67.75 -46.40
N LYS A 1213 -29.57 67.15 -47.01
CA LYS A 1213 -30.99 67.43 -46.72
C LYS A 1213 -31.71 66.23 -46.11
N ASN A 1214 -32.75 66.51 -45.32
CA ASN A 1214 -33.63 65.48 -44.77
C ASN A 1214 -34.60 64.95 -45.85
N ALA A 1215 -35.44 63.97 -45.51
CA ALA A 1215 -36.46 63.41 -46.42
C ALA A 1215 -37.43 64.46 -46.99
N ALA A 1216 -37.72 65.54 -46.27
CA ALA A 1216 -38.59 66.64 -46.71
C ALA A 1216 -37.89 67.67 -47.64
N GLY A 1217 -36.59 67.48 -47.92
CA GLY A 1217 -35.82 68.39 -48.77
C GLY A 1217 -35.31 69.64 -48.04
N GLU A 1218 -35.33 69.65 -46.71
CA GLU A 1218 -34.81 70.75 -45.90
C GLU A 1218 -33.35 70.49 -45.53
N LYS A 1219 -32.51 71.52 -45.51
CA LYS A 1219 -31.09 71.39 -45.11
C LYS A 1219 -30.98 71.01 -43.64
N VAL A 1220 -30.16 70.01 -43.33
CA VAL A 1220 -29.88 69.62 -41.95
C VAL A 1220 -28.80 70.50 -41.33
N GLY A 1221 -28.87 70.70 -40.01
CA GLY A 1221 -27.92 71.54 -39.29
C GLY A 1221 -26.51 70.95 -39.24
N ARG A 1222 -25.50 71.80 -39.01
CA ARG A 1222 -24.13 71.36 -38.69
C ARG A 1222 -24.13 70.40 -37.50
N GLY A 1223 -23.28 69.38 -37.54
CA GLY A 1223 -23.23 68.36 -36.49
C GLY A 1223 -22.67 67.03 -36.98
N ILE A 1224 -22.63 66.06 -36.06
CA ILE A 1224 -22.25 64.68 -36.36
C ILE A 1224 -23.50 63.90 -36.73
N TYR A 1225 -23.40 63.07 -37.77
CA TYR A 1225 -24.43 62.16 -38.24
C TYR A 1225 -23.85 60.75 -38.31
N ILE A 1226 -24.70 59.75 -38.20
CA ILE A 1226 -24.33 58.34 -38.34
C ILE A 1226 -24.88 57.85 -39.67
N TYR A 1227 -24.09 57.14 -40.46
CA TYR A 1227 -24.59 56.48 -41.67
C TYR A 1227 -24.50 54.97 -41.51
N LYS A 1228 -25.40 54.27 -42.20
CA LYS A 1228 -25.42 52.83 -42.37
C LYS A 1228 -25.56 52.51 -43.85
N ILE A 1229 -24.64 51.72 -44.38
CA ILE A 1229 -24.68 51.19 -45.74
C ILE A 1229 -25.05 49.71 -45.63
N THR A 1230 -26.05 49.26 -46.39
CA THR A 1230 -26.52 47.87 -46.38
C THR A 1230 -26.42 47.28 -47.78
N SER A 1231 -25.79 46.11 -47.92
CA SER A 1231 -25.68 45.35 -49.17
C SER A 1231 -27.01 44.68 -49.53
N THR A 1232 -27.15 44.24 -50.78
CA THR A 1232 -28.29 43.41 -51.22
C THR A 1232 -28.29 42.01 -50.58
N ALA A 1233 -27.14 41.52 -50.10
CA ALA A 1233 -27.01 40.28 -49.34
C ALA A 1233 -27.32 40.45 -47.83
N GLY A 1234 -27.58 41.68 -47.39
CA GLY A 1234 -27.94 42.00 -46.00
C GLY A 1234 -26.77 42.44 -45.11
N ASP A 1235 -25.55 42.48 -45.63
CA ASP A 1235 -24.36 42.92 -44.88
C ASP A 1235 -24.39 44.43 -44.64
N THR A 1236 -23.90 44.88 -43.48
CA THR A 1236 -24.00 46.31 -43.13
C THR A 1236 -22.69 46.92 -42.62
N VAL A 1237 -22.39 48.15 -43.06
CA VAL A 1237 -21.31 49.01 -42.52
C VAL A 1237 -21.90 50.25 -41.90
N THR A 1238 -21.43 50.66 -40.73
CA THR A 1238 -21.80 51.94 -40.11
C THR A 1238 -20.61 52.85 -39.91
N GLY A 1239 -20.79 54.16 -40.07
CA GLY A 1239 -19.76 55.17 -39.80
C GLY A 1239 -20.34 56.51 -39.37
N LYS A 1240 -19.46 57.48 -39.11
CA LYS A 1240 -19.83 58.84 -38.67
C LYS A 1240 -19.45 59.85 -39.73
N ILE A 1241 -20.26 60.88 -39.94
CA ILE A 1241 -19.95 62.04 -40.78
C ILE A 1241 -20.10 63.32 -39.98
N ALA A 1242 -19.14 64.24 -40.11
CA ALA A 1242 -19.24 65.58 -39.57
C ALA A 1242 -19.59 66.60 -40.67
N LEU A 1243 -20.76 67.26 -40.55
CA LEU A 1243 -21.14 68.41 -41.38
C LEU A 1243 -20.67 69.71 -40.71
N THR A 1244 -19.81 70.43 -41.42
CA THR A 1244 -19.13 71.65 -41.02
C THR A 1244 -19.54 72.82 -41.92
N LYS A 1245 -19.10 74.05 -41.58
CA LYS A 1245 -19.55 75.29 -42.22
C LYS A 1245 -18.91 75.56 -43.57
#